data_AF-A0A1H0PV77-F1
#
_entry.id   AF-A0A1H0PV77-F1
#
_cell.length_a   1.000
_cell.length_b   1.000
_cell.length_c   1.000
_cell.angle_alpha   90.00
_cell.angle_beta   90.00
_cell.angle_gamma   90.00
#
_symmetry.space_group_name_H-M   'P 1'
#
loop_
_entity.id
_entity.type
_entity.pdbx_description
1 polymer ?
#
loop_
_entity_poly.entity_id
_entity_poly.type
_entity_poly.pdbx_seq_one_letter_code
_entity_poly.pdbx_strand_id
1 'polypeptide(L)'
;MISRPLTRFVALLAGAVVTAAVVAGAVPASAAATIPSTSASGIQMLDADGGELQQPAPLSEWTRGATVEDSLAQTGDVLKLNTTRSTGLTARAASDGAQATIESGLFQLRDRVPIAFTGLRASCGTDGSTSVTFDTLTVDGKNVLNAAKLSAGYTVALPTSDTWGSTRLIVGERAVDRGRAQVTALRIEAEAGWSEIWRVRLGVVACAPTVPASPALVSGVTVTSPSGAALIPGAPHLDAEGSVSTQTVSGTAPASTGSDVSVAHAADGSSAVSVGSFRQVPDTSSVGEYMWSALRVYGLRLTVDADGSSRVTFADTGSAVFVNGIWINTGTDLYTGVDATGAPRVRVHLNERVAQSDGSVVITALRYEDLTGAYPAVSLGVVRWSASAGGSTPTPEPTKTTAPPLPARYAFAVDATGPSAIAPAFVAAPGETKIAHVASGGADEQTVTDGYAGQISVRGVATASSDAAASVGVDDLVLYPGTAMEVSLRNVRLKVTSVGTTLTTGGGTVAGQAVPAGAVAAGTRFAVAGRAAVITLNTQSVDGQAQTAVALEVDDRRGLGAFVRVGVVTADAPQQSPDPGGGTSPAPQPQPSGGSSSEQFSPGPIGRDDVRVAGGGAASTSGPLARTGANVSALPGLIGAGLFAAVGGAVLIVFTRRRRTRRE
;
A
#
# COMPACT_ATOMS: atom_id res chain seq x y z
N MET A 1 51.47 26.90 57.62
CA MET A 1 50.49 26.48 58.65
C MET A 1 49.63 25.39 58.02
N ILE A 2 50.01 24.12 58.25
CA ILE A 2 49.25 23.12 59.03
C ILE A 2 47.89 22.85 58.35
N SER A 3 47.59 21.71 57.71
CA SER A 3 48.01 20.32 57.90
C SER A 3 48.16 19.52 56.58
N ARG A 4 49.14 18.60 56.59
CA ARG A 4 49.36 17.45 55.67
C ARG A 4 48.73 16.18 56.35
N PRO A 5 48.91 14.91 55.89
CA PRO A 5 49.30 14.29 54.60
C PRO A 5 48.46 13.04 54.19
N LEU A 6 48.84 12.41 53.05
CA LEU A 6 48.89 10.97 52.67
C LEU A 6 47.86 9.97 53.27
N THR A 7 47.38 8.94 52.56
CA THR A 7 48.17 7.75 52.15
C THR A 7 47.33 6.82 51.26
N ARG A 8 47.98 6.15 50.30
CA ARG A 8 47.48 4.94 49.61
C ARG A 8 47.36 3.77 50.61
N PHE A 9 46.37 2.88 50.46
CA PHE A 9 46.52 1.41 50.36
C PHE A 9 45.16 0.68 50.34
N VAL A 10 44.99 -0.19 49.33
CA VAL A 10 44.30 -1.48 49.27
C VAL A 10 42.91 -1.64 49.91
N ALA A 11 41.92 -2.01 49.09
CA ALA A 11 40.84 -2.90 49.51
C ALA A 11 40.34 -3.76 48.34
N LEU A 12 40.14 -5.04 48.65
CA LEU A 12 39.77 -6.16 47.79
C LEU A 12 38.35 -6.04 47.20
N LEU A 13 38.19 -6.75 46.08
CA LEU A 13 36.98 -7.25 45.46
C LEU A 13 35.95 -7.83 46.46
N ALA A 14 34.70 -7.37 46.36
CA ALA A 14 33.50 -8.18 46.53
C ALA A 14 32.38 -7.58 45.64
N GLY A 15 31.75 -8.45 44.86
CA GLY A 15 30.97 -8.07 43.68
C GLY A 15 29.60 -7.46 43.95
N ALA A 16 29.18 -6.64 42.99
CA ALA A 16 27.79 -6.41 42.62
C ALA A 16 27.75 -6.24 41.10
N VAL A 17 27.43 -7.32 40.39
CA VAL A 17 27.11 -7.29 38.96
C VAL A 17 25.73 -6.67 38.85
N VAL A 18 25.66 -5.38 38.53
CA VAL A 18 24.44 -4.75 38.02
C VAL A 18 24.40 -5.03 36.53
N THR A 19 23.63 -6.04 36.13
CA THR A 19 23.22 -6.24 34.74
C THR A 19 22.34 -5.05 34.33
N ALA A 20 22.95 -4.03 33.74
CA ALA A 20 22.22 -3.06 32.95
C ALA A 20 21.69 -3.80 31.70
N ALA A 21 20.39 -4.13 31.72
CA ALA A 21 19.70 -4.62 30.55
C ALA A 21 19.78 -3.53 29.47
N VAL A 22 20.54 -3.81 28.41
CA VAL A 22 20.48 -3.07 27.16
C VAL A 22 19.09 -3.31 26.59
N VAL A 23 18.14 -2.44 26.94
CA VAL A 23 16.91 -2.27 26.18
C VAL A 23 17.37 -1.67 24.85
N ALA A 24 17.51 -2.53 23.84
CA ALA A 24 17.53 -2.10 22.45
C ALA A 24 16.18 -1.43 22.18
N GLY A 25 16.10 -0.13 22.46
CA GLY A 25 15.00 0.69 22.00
C GLY A 25 14.99 0.60 20.50
N ALA A 26 14.00 -0.11 19.96
CA ALA A 26 13.65 -0.01 18.56
C ALA A 26 13.34 1.46 18.31
N VAL A 27 14.30 2.18 17.74
CA VAL A 27 14.05 3.48 17.13
C VAL A 27 12.97 3.19 16.09
N PRO A 28 11.78 3.82 16.17
CA PRO A 28 10.79 3.63 15.13
C PRO A 28 11.47 3.98 13.81
N ALA A 29 11.47 3.03 12.87
CA ALA A 29 11.88 3.30 11.51
C ALA A 29 11.04 4.49 11.05
N SER A 30 11.70 5.62 10.79
CA SER A 30 11.07 6.77 10.18
C SER A 30 10.45 6.26 8.88
N ALA A 31 9.12 6.27 8.79
CA ALA A 31 8.45 6.03 7.53
C ALA A 31 9.09 7.00 6.52
N ALA A 32 9.63 6.45 5.42
CA ALA A 32 10.25 7.28 4.40
C ALA A 32 9.19 8.30 3.94
N ALA A 33 9.49 9.59 4.11
CA ALA A 33 8.58 10.66 3.74
C ALA A 33 8.18 10.46 2.27
N THR A 34 6.87 10.36 2.01
CA THR A 34 6.33 10.26 0.65
C THR A 34 6.81 11.46 -0.16
N ILE A 35 7.61 11.20 -1.20
CA ILE A 35 8.15 12.25 -2.06
C ILE A 35 7.00 12.80 -2.92
N PRO A 36 6.73 14.12 -2.92
CA PRO A 36 5.66 14.67 -3.73
C PRO A 36 5.96 14.55 -5.23
N SER A 37 4.92 14.33 -6.04
CA SER A 37 5.05 14.23 -7.50
C SER A 37 5.52 15.55 -8.12
N THR A 38 4.95 16.66 -7.65
CA THR A 38 5.39 18.01 -8.00
C THR A 38 5.55 18.86 -6.74
N SER A 39 6.53 19.75 -6.72
CA SER A 39 6.76 20.65 -5.58
C SER A 39 7.36 21.97 -6.03
N ALA A 40 6.98 23.06 -5.36
CA ALA A 40 7.53 24.39 -5.57
C ALA A 40 7.86 25.05 -4.23
N SER A 41 8.95 25.81 -4.18
CA SER A 41 9.23 26.68 -3.04
C SER A 41 9.88 28.01 -3.41
N GLY A 42 9.59 29.03 -2.61
CA GLY A 42 10.09 30.38 -2.80
C GLY A 42 11.56 30.53 -2.41
N ILE A 43 11.87 30.45 -1.12
CA ILE A 43 13.21 30.64 -0.57
C ILE A 43 13.60 29.52 0.41
N GLN A 44 14.87 29.11 0.39
CA GLN A 44 15.50 28.28 1.42
C GLN A 44 16.91 28.82 1.73
N MET A 45 17.31 28.84 3.00
CA MET A 45 18.65 29.27 3.42
C MET A 45 19.29 28.27 4.38
N LEU A 46 20.58 28.00 4.17
CA LEU A 46 21.39 27.09 4.98
C LEU A 46 22.58 27.82 5.62
N ASP A 47 22.92 27.42 6.84
CA ASP A 47 24.11 27.91 7.56
C ASP A 47 25.42 27.25 7.08
N ALA A 48 26.53 27.66 7.71
CA ALA A 48 27.88 27.16 7.45
C ALA A 48 28.02 25.63 7.54
N ASP A 49 27.24 24.99 8.41
CA ASP A 49 27.29 23.57 8.72
C ASP A 49 26.23 22.77 7.93
N GLY A 50 25.43 23.46 7.11
CA GLY A 50 24.35 22.88 6.32
C GLY A 50 23.02 22.75 7.07
N GLY A 51 22.91 23.30 8.29
CA GLY A 51 21.67 23.44 9.03
C GLY A 51 20.72 24.45 8.37
N GLU A 52 19.42 24.26 8.53
CA GLU A 52 18.42 25.16 7.96
C GLU A 52 18.30 26.46 8.78
N LEU A 53 18.66 27.59 8.17
CA LEU A 53 18.40 28.92 8.72
C LEU A 53 17.00 29.42 8.36
N GLN A 54 16.53 29.03 7.17
CA GLN A 54 15.18 29.32 6.69
C GLN A 54 14.70 28.09 5.92
N GLN A 55 13.63 27.48 6.43
CA GLN A 55 12.94 26.40 5.74
C GLN A 55 12.32 26.91 4.42
N PRO A 56 12.12 26.02 3.44
CA PRO A 56 11.42 26.34 2.20
C PRO A 56 10.11 27.11 2.45
N ALA A 57 10.01 28.34 1.94
CA ALA A 57 8.84 29.19 2.15
C ALA A 57 8.57 30.15 0.96
N PRO A 58 7.31 30.31 0.51
CA PRO A 58 6.23 29.34 0.70
C PRO A 58 6.65 27.99 0.11
N LEU A 59 6.07 26.90 0.58
CA LEU A 59 6.30 25.55 0.07
C LEU A 59 4.94 24.95 -0.32
N SER A 60 4.81 24.56 -1.58
CA SER A 60 3.65 23.84 -2.09
C SER A 60 4.08 22.47 -2.60
N GLU A 61 3.42 21.43 -2.13
CA GLU A 61 3.70 20.03 -2.47
C GLU A 61 2.43 19.35 -2.95
N TRP A 62 2.53 18.63 -4.06
CA TRP A 62 1.39 17.97 -4.68
C TRP A 62 1.75 16.54 -5.08
N THR A 63 0.90 15.60 -4.69
CA THR A 63 1.00 14.17 -5.06
C THR A 63 -0.24 13.72 -5.82
N ARG A 64 -1.41 14.22 -5.43
CA ARG A 64 -2.71 13.96 -6.04
C ARG A 64 -3.72 15.03 -5.61
N GLY A 65 -4.80 15.19 -6.37
CA GLY A 65 -5.91 16.09 -6.02
C GLY A 65 -5.78 17.50 -6.60
N ALA A 66 -6.39 18.48 -5.93
CA ALA A 66 -6.40 19.86 -6.39
C ALA A 66 -5.00 20.50 -6.36
N THR A 67 -4.82 21.52 -7.20
CA THR A 67 -3.64 22.39 -7.17
C THR A 67 -3.41 22.96 -5.77
N VAL A 68 -2.17 22.92 -5.31
CA VAL A 68 -1.72 23.54 -4.06
C VAL A 68 -1.00 24.83 -4.41
N GLU A 69 -1.45 25.94 -3.84
CA GLU A 69 -0.86 27.27 -4.03
C GLU A 69 -0.67 27.97 -2.68
N ASP A 70 0.56 28.38 -2.41
CA ASP A 70 0.94 29.08 -1.20
C ASP A 70 1.65 30.39 -1.55
N SER A 71 1.48 31.40 -0.70
CA SER A 71 2.11 32.70 -0.90
C SER A 71 2.72 33.23 0.39
N LEU A 72 3.79 33.99 0.22
CA LEU A 72 4.44 34.74 1.30
C LEU A 72 4.70 36.16 0.78
N ALA A 73 4.09 37.15 1.44
CA ALA A 73 4.17 38.53 1.01
C ALA A 73 5.61 39.07 1.02
N GLN A 74 6.38 38.74 2.05
CA GLN A 74 7.78 39.17 2.16
C GLN A 74 8.59 38.32 3.13
N THR A 75 9.92 38.36 2.99
CA THR A 75 10.89 37.79 3.95
C THR A 75 11.65 38.92 4.67
N GLY A 76 12.03 38.66 5.93
CA GLY A 76 12.91 39.53 6.70
C GLY A 76 14.39 39.17 6.56
N ASP A 77 15.24 39.96 7.22
CA ASP A 77 16.67 39.63 7.36
C ASP A 77 16.84 38.55 8.42
N VAL A 78 17.42 37.40 8.04
CA VAL A 78 17.62 36.28 8.99
C VAL A 78 18.69 36.59 10.02
N LEU A 79 19.74 37.32 9.62
CA LEU A 79 20.86 37.71 10.47
C LEU A 79 21.09 39.21 10.38
N LYS A 80 21.34 39.86 11.53
CA LYS A 80 21.41 41.34 11.65
C LYS A 80 22.40 42.05 10.71
N LEU A 81 23.47 41.36 10.30
CA LEU A 81 24.53 41.92 9.44
C LEU A 81 24.39 41.52 7.96
N ASN A 82 23.28 40.87 7.60
CA ASN A 82 22.99 40.42 6.25
C ASN A 82 21.67 41.04 5.79
N THR A 83 21.50 41.25 4.49
CA THR A 83 20.21 41.55 3.86
C THR A 83 19.74 40.31 3.11
N THR A 84 18.56 39.79 3.43
CA THR A 84 17.98 38.55 2.83
C THR A 84 16.49 38.71 2.54
N ARG A 85 16.13 39.80 1.87
CA ARG A 85 14.74 40.21 1.68
C ARG A 85 14.23 39.76 0.32
N SER A 86 12.98 39.34 0.28
CA SER A 86 12.25 39.00 -0.94
C SER A 86 10.80 39.43 -0.76
N THR A 87 10.11 39.77 -1.85
CA THR A 87 8.70 40.18 -1.84
C THR A 87 7.90 39.41 -2.88
N GLY A 88 6.60 39.26 -2.63
CA GLY A 88 5.66 38.66 -3.57
C GLY A 88 6.03 37.23 -3.95
N LEU A 89 6.34 36.38 -2.97
CA LEU A 89 6.70 34.98 -3.22
C LEU A 89 5.42 34.16 -3.38
N THR A 90 5.35 33.36 -4.44
CA THR A 90 4.28 32.37 -4.63
C THR A 90 4.88 31.03 -5.05
N ALA A 91 4.25 29.95 -4.60
CA ALA A 91 4.54 28.59 -5.00
C ALA A 91 3.24 27.91 -5.44
N ARG A 92 3.32 27.10 -6.50
CA ARG A 92 2.24 26.30 -7.06
C ARG A 92 2.76 24.90 -7.35
N ALA A 93 2.04 23.88 -6.91
CA ALA A 93 2.27 22.49 -7.28
C ALA A 93 0.94 21.82 -7.68
N ALA A 94 0.91 21.15 -8.82
CA ALA A 94 -0.29 20.56 -9.40
C ALA A 94 0.02 19.34 -10.28
N SER A 95 -1.03 18.73 -10.85
CA SER A 95 -0.93 17.60 -11.78
C SER A 95 -0.23 17.93 -13.10
N ASP A 96 -0.24 19.19 -13.51
CA ASP A 96 0.35 19.67 -14.75
C ASP A 96 1.80 20.16 -14.58
N GLY A 97 2.28 20.29 -13.34
CA GLY A 97 3.63 20.76 -13.04
C GLY A 97 3.72 21.62 -11.78
N ALA A 98 4.80 22.38 -11.68
CA ALA A 98 5.08 23.25 -10.55
C ALA A 98 5.62 24.61 -11.02
N GLN A 99 5.34 25.66 -10.24
CA GLN A 99 5.79 27.02 -10.50
C GLN A 99 6.15 27.72 -9.19
N ALA A 100 7.25 28.47 -9.19
CA ALA A 100 7.62 29.39 -8.13
C ALA A 100 7.85 30.78 -8.71
N THR A 101 7.30 31.82 -8.09
CA THR A 101 7.54 33.21 -8.50
C THR A 101 7.98 34.06 -7.31
N ILE A 102 8.82 35.06 -7.57
CA ILE A 102 9.25 36.06 -6.60
C ILE A 102 9.29 37.40 -7.32
N GLU A 103 8.49 38.35 -6.86
CA GLU A 103 8.38 39.68 -7.46
C GLU A 103 9.71 40.41 -7.43
N SER A 104 10.38 40.44 -6.26
CA SER A 104 11.70 41.05 -6.11
C SER A 104 12.50 40.44 -4.98
N GLY A 105 13.83 40.61 -5.02
CA GLY A 105 14.71 40.23 -3.91
C GLY A 105 15.97 41.05 -3.85
N LEU A 106 16.46 41.28 -2.62
CA LEU A 106 17.71 41.96 -2.31
C LEU A 106 18.50 41.13 -1.31
N PHE A 107 19.67 40.69 -1.75
CA PHE A 107 20.57 39.83 -1.01
C PHE A 107 21.94 40.48 -0.89
N GLN A 108 22.31 40.88 0.31
CA GLN A 108 23.66 41.34 0.62
C GLN A 108 24.17 40.55 1.81
N LEU A 109 24.95 39.51 1.50
CA LEU A 109 25.65 38.76 2.54
C LEU A 109 26.77 39.65 3.11
N ARG A 110 27.11 39.44 4.39
CA ARG A 110 28.08 40.25 5.12
C ARG A 110 29.42 40.38 4.35
N ASP A 111 29.91 41.60 4.26
CA ASP A 111 31.16 41.97 3.56
C ASP A 111 31.24 41.46 2.10
N ARG A 112 30.08 41.37 1.43
CA ARG A 112 29.95 41.00 0.01
C ARG A 112 29.08 42.01 -0.73
N VAL A 113 29.21 41.99 -2.05
CA VAL A 113 28.43 42.86 -2.95
C VAL A 113 26.94 42.50 -2.94
N PRO A 114 26.03 43.48 -3.09
CA PRO A 114 24.60 43.24 -3.14
C PRO A 114 24.19 42.56 -4.46
N ILE A 115 23.20 41.67 -4.36
CA ILE A 115 22.56 40.97 -5.47
C ILE A 115 21.09 41.38 -5.44
N ALA A 116 20.56 41.90 -6.54
CA ALA A 116 19.16 42.31 -6.64
C ALA A 116 18.51 41.78 -7.91
N PHE A 117 17.25 41.37 -7.83
CA PHE A 117 16.49 40.87 -8.98
C PHE A 117 15.01 41.27 -8.90
N THR A 118 14.33 41.20 -10.04
CA THR A 118 12.88 41.34 -10.16
C THR A 118 12.30 40.29 -11.12
N GLY A 119 11.04 39.92 -10.93
CA GLY A 119 10.29 39.04 -11.83
C GLY A 119 10.86 37.63 -11.95
N LEU A 120 11.43 37.09 -10.87
CA LEU A 120 11.96 35.73 -10.88
C LEU A 120 10.79 34.75 -11.02
N ARG A 121 10.86 33.87 -12.01
CA ARG A 121 9.91 32.76 -12.17
C ARG A 121 10.66 31.50 -12.58
N ALA A 122 10.33 30.40 -11.92
CA ALA A 122 10.74 29.05 -12.32
C ALA A 122 9.50 28.18 -12.53
N SER A 123 9.54 27.31 -13.53
CA SER A 123 8.52 26.28 -13.71
C SER A 123 9.11 24.98 -14.23
N CYS A 124 8.41 23.89 -13.92
CA CYS A 124 8.59 22.60 -14.57
C CYS A 124 7.24 22.03 -14.99
N GLY A 125 7.21 21.32 -16.10
CA GLY A 125 6.07 20.52 -16.57
C GLY A 125 6.31 19.04 -16.33
N THR A 126 5.23 18.26 -16.33
CA THR A 126 5.33 16.79 -16.24
C THR A 126 5.82 16.15 -17.55
N ASP A 127 5.93 16.90 -18.64
CA ASP A 127 6.66 16.49 -19.85
C ASP A 127 8.20 16.60 -19.71
N GLY A 128 8.69 17.02 -18.54
CA GLY A 128 10.10 17.28 -18.29
C GLY A 128 10.57 18.66 -18.77
N SER A 129 9.67 19.50 -19.30
CA SER A 129 9.99 20.87 -19.67
C SER A 129 10.34 21.70 -18.43
N THR A 130 11.28 22.64 -18.58
CA THR A 130 11.74 23.51 -17.50
C THR A 130 11.98 24.93 -18.00
N SER A 131 11.54 25.92 -17.25
CA SER A 131 11.73 27.33 -17.61
C SER A 131 12.19 28.16 -16.41
N VAL A 132 13.02 29.17 -16.69
CA VAL A 132 13.46 30.18 -15.72
C VAL A 132 13.47 31.54 -16.40
N THR A 133 12.86 32.54 -15.77
CA THR A 133 12.85 33.93 -16.26
C THR A 133 13.15 34.90 -15.13
N PHE A 134 13.67 36.06 -15.52
CA PHE A 134 13.91 37.24 -14.68
C PHE A 134 13.58 38.47 -15.50
N ASP A 135 13.01 39.50 -14.89
CA ASP A 135 12.92 40.83 -15.51
C ASP A 135 14.27 41.54 -15.40
N THR A 136 14.90 41.47 -14.22
CA THR A 136 16.23 42.02 -13.97
C THR A 136 17.03 41.11 -13.03
N LEU A 137 18.36 41.10 -13.18
CA LEU A 137 19.30 40.48 -12.25
C LEU A 137 20.60 41.29 -12.23
N THR A 138 20.96 41.83 -11.07
CA THR A 138 22.13 42.70 -10.90
C THR A 138 23.03 42.23 -9.77
N VAL A 139 24.32 42.50 -9.92
CA VAL A 139 25.36 42.33 -8.90
C VAL A 139 26.08 43.66 -8.79
N ASP A 140 26.11 44.25 -7.60
CA ASP A 140 26.69 45.59 -7.37
C ASP A 140 26.12 46.64 -8.33
N GLY A 141 24.80 46.57 -8.57
CA GLY A 141 24.09 47.44 -9.52
C GLY A 141 24.36 47.18 -11.01
N LYS A 142 25.26 46.25 -11.35
CA LYS A 142 25.56 45.89 -12.75
C LYS A 142 24.69 44.73 -13.21
N ASN A 143 24.07 44.85 -14.39
CA ASN A 143 23.27 43.77 -14.97
C ASN A 143 24.15 42.56 -15.29
N VAL A 144 23.77 41.40 -14.76
CA VAL A 144 24.43 40.10 -15.03
C VAL A 144 23.48 39.10 -15.68
N LEU A 145 22.24 39.50 -15.99
CA LEU A 145 21.26 38.64 -16.64
C LEU A 145 21.70 38.29 -18.07
N ASN A 146 21.90 37.00 -18.33
CA ASN A 146 22.16 36.48 -19.66
C ASN A 146 20.97 35.62 -20.13
N ALA A 147 20.00 36.25 -20.79
CA ALA A 147 18.77 35.60 -21.24
C ALA A 147 19.03 34.38 -22.16
N ALA A 148 20.03 34.47 -23.04
CA ALA A 148 20.39 33.39 -23.97
C ALA A 148 20.94 32.14 -23.27
N LYS A 149 21.39 32.25 -22.01
CA LYS A 149 21.93 31.13 -21.23
C LYS A 149 20.97 30.60 -20.16
N LEU A 150 19.78 31.18 -19.99
CA LEU A 150 18.83 30.74 -18.94
C LEU A 150 18.34 29.28 -19.14
N SER A 151 18.25 28.83 -20.39
CA SER A 151 17.85 27.45 -20.72
C SER A 151 18.88 26.40 -20.32
N ALA A 152 20.17 26.73 -20.32
CA ALA A 152 21.25 25.83 -19.89
C ALA A 152 21.70 26.10 -18.43
N GLY A 153 21.39 27.29 -17.92
CA GLY A 153 21.96 27.82 -16.69
C GLY A 153 23.38 28.39 -16.88
N TYR A 154 23.82 29.23 -15.95
CA TYR A 154 25.17 29.77 -15.94
C TYR A 154 25.60 30.19 -14.53
N THR A 155 26.91 30.42 -14.36
CA THR A 155 27.50 30.86 -13.09
C THR A 155 28.16 32.22 -13.25
N VAL A 156 28.01 33.09 -12.24
CA VAL A 156 28.68 34.38 -12.12
C VAL A 156 29.53 34.35 -10.86
N ALA A 157 30.85 34.52 -11.01
CA ALA A 157 31.73 34.69 -9.86
C ALA A 157 31.57 36.10 -9.29
N LEU A 158 31.45 36.22 -7.97
CA LEU A 158 31.41 37.50 -7.27
C LEU A 158 32.81 37.89 -6.77
N PRO A 159 33.06 39.18 -6.49
CA PRO A 159 34.26 39.61 -5.78
C PRO A 159 34.47 38.79 -4.51
N THR A 160 35.72 38.37 -4.28
CA THR A 160 36.08 37.58 -3.09
C THR A 160 36.06 38.47 -1.86
N SER A 161 35.45 37.99 -0.78
CA SER A 161 35.52 38.66 0.52
C SER A 161 36.82 38.27 1.21
N ASP A 162 37.57 39.25 1.71
CA ASP A 162 38.78 39.01 2.49
C ASP A 162 38.50 38.20 3.77
N THR A 163 37.27 38.31 4.30
CA THR A 163 36.82 37.62 5.51
C THR A 163 36.15 36.29 5.21
N TRP A 164 35.29 36.25 4.18
CA TRP A 164 34.35 35.13 3.97
C TRP A 164 34.57 34.34 2.68
N GLY A 165 35.70 34.57 2.01
CA GLY A 165 36.12 33.81 0.84
C GLY A 165 35.27 34.08 -0.40
N SER A 166 35.32 33.11 -1.31
CA SER A 166 34.65 33.22 -2.62
C SER A 166 33.14 33.07 -2.50
N THR A 167 32.40 33.75 -3.38
CA THR A 167 30.95 33.58 -3.52
C THR A 167 30.60 33.55 -5.00
N ARG A 168 29.64 32.71 -5.37
CA ARG A 168 29.16 32.58 -6.74
C ARG A 168 27.65 32.60 -6.79
N LEU A 169 27.14 33.11 -7.90
CA LEU A 169 25.75 33.05 -8.28
C LEU A 169 25.56 31.97 -9.33
N ILE A 170 24.61 31.07 -9.14
CA ILE A 170 24.25 30.03 -10.11
C ILE A 170 22.81 30.32 -10.53
N VAL A 171 22.61 30.59 -11.82
CA VAL A 171 21.33 31.00 -12.39
C VAL A 171 20.79 29.87 -13.25
N GLY A 172 19.54 29.47 -13.04
CA GLY A 172 18.86 28.43 -13.82
C GLY A 172 19.49 27.04 -13.69
N GLU A 173 19.90 26.67 -12.47
CA GLU A 173 20.44 25.34 -12.19
C GLU A 173 19.37 24.26 -12.43
N ARG A 174 19.76 23.21 -13.15
CA ARG A 174 18.93 22.03 -13.39
C ARG A 174 19.61 20.80 -12.82
N ALA A 175 18.83 20.00 -12.10
CA ALA A 175 19.28 18.77 -11.48
C ALA A 175 18.19 17.71 -11.56
N VAL A 176 18.54 16.47 -11.23
CA VAL A 176 17.57 15.40 -11.01
C VAL A 176 17.52 15.14 -9.51
N ASP A 177 16.36 15.37 -8.88
CA ASP A 177 16.12 15.10 -7.47
C ASP A 177 15.23 13.87 -7.34
N ARG A 178 15.81 12.73 -6.94
CA ARG A 178 15.09 11.47 -6.71
C ARG A 178 14.19 11.07 -7.89
N GLY A 179 14.68 11.25 -9.11
CA GLY A 179 13.96 10.95 -10.36
C GLY A 179 13.07 12.08 -10.89
N ARG A 180 12.95 13.20 -10.18
CA ARG A 180 12.21 14.39 -10.62
C ARG A 180 13.13 15.40 -11.30
N ALA A 181 12.66 16.05 -12.36
CA ALA A 181 13.35 17.18 -12.95
C ALA A 181 13.25 18.36 -11.99
N GLN A 182 14.38 18.82 -11.45
CA GLN A 182 14.47 19.95 -10.53
C GLN A 182 15.11 21.16 -11.20
N VAL A 183 14.56 22.34 -10.93
CA VAL A 183 15.12 23.62 -11.34
C VAL A 183 15.26 24.51 -10.11
N THR A 184 16.40 25.19 -9.98
CA THR A 184 16.58 26.30 -9.05
C THR A 184 16.85 27.57 -9.85
N ALA A 185 15.97 28.57 -9.74
CA ALA A 185 16.09 29.81 -10.50
C ALA A 185 17.38 30.57 -10.16
N LEU A 186 17.64 30.73 -8.86
CA LEU A 186 18.83 31.41 -8.36
C LEU A 186 19.39 30.68 -7.13
N ARG A 187 20.67 30.36 -7.17
CA ARG A 187 21.43 29.88 -6.01
C ARG A 187 22.60 30.80 -5.74
N ILE A 188 22.65 31.37 -4.54
CA ILE A 188 23.81 32.09 -4.02
C ILE A 188 24.58 31.09 -3.17
N GLU A 189 25.83 30.83 -3.53
CA GLU A 189 26.66 29.87 -2.84
C GLU A 189 27.99 30.49 -2.44
N ALA A 190 28.22 30.52 -1.13
CA ALA A 190 29.50 30.85 -0.53
C ALA A 190 30.37 29.60 -0.36
N GLU A 191 31.62 29.79 0.04
CA GLU A 191 32.51 28.70 0.43
C GLU A 191 31.98 27.97 1.67
N ALA A 192 31.91 26.63 1.59
CA ALA A 192 31.35 25.79 2.65
C ALA A 192 32.17 25.88 3.95
N GLY A 193 31.50 25.92 5.10
CA GLY A 193 32.13 26.00 6.42
C GLY A 193 32.75 27.35 6.80
N TRP A 194 32.80 28.31 5.88
CA TRP A 194 33.35 29.64 6.16
C TRP A 194 32.27 30.69 6.40
N SER A 195 31.09 30.57 5.81
CA SER A 195 30.09 31.65 5.73
C SER A 195 28.89 31.41 6.66
N GLU A 196 28.48 32.43 7.42
CA GLU A 196 27.28 32.41 8.27
C GLU A 196 26.03 31.93 7.51
N ILE A 197 25.87 32.39 6.26
CA ILE A 197 24.90 31.86 5.30
C ILE A 197 25.71 31.23 4.16
N TRP A 198 25.69 29.91 4.08
CA TRP A 198 26.44 29.18 3.06
C TRP A 198 25.70 29.14 1.72
N ARG A 199 24.38 28.89 1.78
CA ARG A 199 23.57 28.68 0.59
C ARG A 199 22.21 29.35 0.71
N VAL A 200 21.85 30.09 -0.32
CA VAL A 200 20.49 30.59 -0.55
C VAL A 200 19.98 29.98 -1.84
N ARG A 201 18.79 29.38 -1.81
CA ARG A 201 18.08 28.89 -3.01
C ARG A 201 16.77 29.67 -3.16
N LEU A 202 16.50 30.12 -4.37
CA LEU A 202 15.34 30.92 -4.71
C LEU A 202 14.65 30.33 -5.95
N GLY A 203 13.32 30.21 -5.88
CA GLY A 203 12.49 29.64 -6.93
C GLY A 203 12.90 28.21 -7.27
N VAL A 204 12.60 27.28 -6.37
CA VAL A 204 12.91 25.87 -6.56
C VAL A 204 11.64 25.15 -7.00
N VAL A 205 11.70 24.41 -8.10
CA VAL A 205 10.58 23.57 -8.57
C VAL A 205 11.10 22.18 -8.90
N ALA A 206 10.29 21.15 -8.65
CA ALA A 206 10.58 19.78 -9.02
C ALA A 206 9.33 19.08 -9.56
N CYS A 207 9.45 18.37 -10.68
CA CYS A 207 8.36 17.65 -11.33
C CYS A 207 8.78 16.24 -11.72
N ALA A 208 7.96 15.25 -11.36
CA ALA A 208 8.07 13.90 -11.90
C ALA A 208 7.68 13.90 -13.39
N PRO A 209 8.44 13.22 -14.27
CA PRO A 209 8.02 13.06 -15.66
C PRO A 209 6.79 12.14 -15.76
N THR A 210 5.80 12.52 -16.56
CA THR A 210 4.71 11.67 -17.00
C THR A 210 5.29 10.60 -17.91
N VAL A 211 5.19 9.33 -17.48
CA VAL A 211 5.49 8.21 -18.37
C VAL A 211 4.35 8.12 -19.39
N PRO A 212 4.62 8.11 -20.70
CA PRO A 212 3.56 7.96 -21.70
C PRO A 212 2.79 6.67 -21.45
N ALA A 213 1.45 6.76 -21.43
CA ALA A 213 0.59 5.61 -21.24
C ALA A 213 0.78 4.62 -22.40
N SER A 214 1.17 3.39 -22.07
CA SER A 214 1.12 2.29 -23.03
C SER A 214 -0.32 2.07 -23.50
N PRO A 215 -0.56 1.78 -24.79
CA PRO A 215 -1.90 1.55 -25.31
C PRO A 215 -2.59 0.41 -24.55
N ALA A 216 -3.92 0.53 -24.36
CA ALA A 216 -4.71 -0.51 -23.73
C ALA A 216 -4.60 -1.78 -24.58
N LEU A 217 -4.20 -2.88 -23.95
CA LEU A 217 -4.10 -4.19 -24.59
C LEU A 217 -5.15 -5.10 -23.95
N VAL A 218 -6.15 -5.52 -24.71
CA VAL A 218 -7.12 -6.53 -24.27
C VAL A 218 -6.99 -7.74 -25.19
N SER A 219 -6.79 -8.94 -24.65
CA SER A 219 -6.64 -10.17 -25.43
C SER A 219 -7.33 -11.37 -24.79
N GLY A 220 -7.83 -12.26 -25.66
CA GLY A 220 -8.62 -13.43 -25.28
C GLY A 220 -7.78 -14.63 -24.86
N VAL A 221 -7.09 -15.26 -25.81
CA VAL A 221 -6.32 -16.50 -25.58
C VAL A 221 -4.88 -16.32 -26.03
N THR A 222 -3.95 -16.50 -25.11
CA THR A 222 -2.51 -16.56 -25.39
C THR A 222 -1.98 -17.94 -25.01
N VAL A 223 -1.22 -18.56 -25.90
CA VAL A 223 -0.53 -19.83 -25.64
C VAL A 223 0.94 -19.66 -26.02
N THR A 224 1.84 -19.97 -25.10
CA THR A 224 3.28 -19.74 -25.24
C THR A 224 4.02 -21.04 -25.03
N SER A 225 4.77 -21.48 -26.05
CA SER A 225 5.59 -22.69 -25.97
C SER A 225 6.62 -22.63 -24.83
N PRO A 226 7.14 -23.77 -24.36
CA PRO A 226 8.22 -23.79 -23.37
C PRO A 226 9.49 -23.02 -23.79
N SER A 227 9.71 -22.85 -25.09
CA SER A 227 10.81 -22.05 -25.65
C SER A 227 10.55 -20.53 -25.66
N GLY A 228 9.35 -20.10 -25.25
CA GLY A 228 8.90 -18.70 -25.26
C GLY A 228 8.21 -18.24 -26.55
N ALA A 229 8.15 -19.07 -27.60
CA ALA A 229 7.45 -18.73 -28.84
C ALA A 229 5.91 -18.71 -28.64
N ALA A 230 5.23 -17.68 -29.15
CA ALA A 230 3.77 -17.58 -29.13
C ALA A 230 3.14 -18.55 -30.15
N LEU A 231 2.34 -19.49 -29.65
CA LEU A 231 1.57 -20.46 -30.44
C LEU A 231 0.17 -19.94 -30.75
N ILE A 232 -0.41 -19.18 -29.82
CA ILE A 232 -1.61 -18.36 -30.05
C ILE A 232 -1.29 -16.96 -29.50
N PRO A 233 -1.22 -15.91 -30.33
CA PRO A 233 -0.80 -14.59 -29.89
C PRO A 233 -2.00 -13.73 -29.45
N GLY A 234 -2.61 -14.06 -28.32
CA GLY A 234 -3.64 -13.22 -27.70
C GLY A 234 -4.92 -13.05 -28.53
N ALA A 235 -5.36 -14.06 -29.28
CA ALA A 235 -6.52 -13.91 -30.16
C ALA A 235 -7.86 -14.18 -29.42
N PRO A 236 -8.93 -13.41 -29.69
CA PRO A 236 -8.94 -12.11 -30.35
C PRO A 236 -8.35 -11.01 -29.44
N HIS A 237 -7.85 -9.91 -30.03
CA HIS A 237 -7.28 -8.77 -29.30
C HIS A 237 -7.81 -7.43 -29.78
N LEU A 238 -7.68 -6.42 -28.90
CA LEU A 238 -7.89 -5.01 -29.15
C LEU A 238 -6.72 -4.21 -28.58
N ASP A 239 -6.29 -3.21 -29.34
CA ASP A 239 -5.30 -2.20 -28.97
C ASP A 239 -5.92 -0.78 -28.81
N ALA A 240 -7.24 -0.69 -29.01
CA ALA A 240 -8.05 0.51 -28.90
C ALA A 240 -9.49 0.19 -28.47
N GLU A 241 -10.32 1.22 -28.28
CA GLU A 241 -11.74 1.08 -27.99
C GLU A 241 -12.45 0.20 -29.04
N GLY A 242 -13.28 -0.73 -28.59
CA GLY A 242 -14.06 -1.59 -29.48
C GLY A 242 -14.49 -2.89 -28.83
N SER A 243 -15.05 -3.79 -29.64
CA SER A 243 -15.34 -5.16 -29.24
C SER A 243 -15.09 -6.10 -30.42
N VAL A 244 -14.57 -7.29 -30.15
CA VAL A 244 -14.34 -8.34 -31.15
C VAL A 244 -14.62 -9.70 -30.54
N SER A 245 -15.24 -10.58 -31.31
CA SER A 245 -15.51 -11.96 -30.92
C SER A 245 -14.99 -12.94 -31.97
N THR A 246 -14.67 -14.15 -31.53
CA THR A 246 -14.15 -15.22 -32.38
C THR A 246 -14.72 -16.55 -31.90
N GLN A 247 -15.37 -17.26 -32.80
CA GLN A 247 -16.02 -18.54 -32.48
C GLN A 247 -15.02 -19.63 -32.12
N THR A 248 -13.84 -19.62 -32.75
CA THR A 248 -12.80 -20.62 -32.52
C THR A 248 -11.41 -20.01 -32.67
N VAL A 249 -10.56 -20.24 -31.67
CA VAL A 249 -9.13 -19.90 -31.67
C VAL A 249 -8.37 -21.21 -31.54
N SER A 250 -7.34 -21.47 -32.35
CA SER A 250 -6.64 -22.76 -32.31
C SER A 250 -5.13 -22.62 -32.50
N GLY A 251 -4.38 -23.54 -31.87
CA GLY A 251 -2.93 -23.73 -32.00
C GLY A 251 -2.59 -25.22 -32.05
N THR A 252 -1.49 -25.58 -32.71
CA THR A 252 -1.27 -26.97 -33.20
C THR A 252 -0.22 -27.78 -32.44
N ALA A 253 0.51 -27.21 -31.47
CA ALA A 253 1.66 -27.87 -30.85
C ALA A 253 1.81 -27.58 -29.33
N PRO A 254 1.07 -28.27 -28.45
CA PRO A 254 0.05 -29.29 -28.72
C PRO A 254 -1.32 -28.65 -28.96
N ALA A 255 -2.30 -29.45 -29.38
CA ALA A 255 -3.61 -28.97 -29.81
C ALA A 255 -4.29 -28.15 -28.70
N SER A 256 -4.39 -26.85 -28.92
CA SER A 256 -5.02 -25.89 -28.01
C SER A 256 -6.19 -25.26 -28.76
N THR A 257 -7.39 -25.26 -28.16
CA THR A 257 -8.60 -24.70 -28.80
C THR A 257 -9.38 -23.89 -27.78
N GLY A 258 -9.68 -22.64 -28.11
CA GLY A 258 -10.64 -21.79 -27.42
C GLY A 258 -11.90 -21.62 -28.26
N SER A 259 -13.07 -21.57 -27.63
CA SER A 259 -14.36 -21.35 -28.27
C SER A 259 -15.12 -20.21 -27.60
N ASP A 260 -15.94 -19.51 -28.39
CA ASP A 260 -16.78 -18.40 -27.93
C ASP A 260 -15.96 -17.34 -27.17
N VAL A 261 -14.87 -16.88 -27.79
CA VAL A 261 -13.97 -15.91 -27.18
C VAL A 261 -14.37 -14.51 -27.60
N SER A 262 -14.57 -13.61 -26.64
CA SER A 262 -14.83 -12.19 -26.94
C SER A 262 -14.02 -11.28 -26.03
N VAL A 263 -13.62 -10.14 -26.58
CA VAL A 263 -12.96 -9.06 -25.86
C VAL A 263 -13.64 -7.74 -26.17
N ALA A 264 -13.69 -6.85 -25.19
CA ALA A 264 -14.21 -5.50 -25.32
C ALA A 264 -13.36 -4.52 -24.50
N HIS A 265 -13.21 -3.31 -25.01
CA HIS A 265 -12.54 -2.19 -24.37
C HIS A 265 -13.35 -0.92 -24.61
N ALA A 266 -13.62 -0.14 -23.56
CA ALA A 266 -14.43 1.07 -23.64
C ALA A 266 -13.58 2.33 -23.40
N ALA A 267 -14.09 3.48 -23.85
CA ALA A 267 -13.42 4.78 -23.76
C ALA A 267 -13.11 5.22 -22.31
N ASP A 268 -13.87 4.74 -21.33
CA ASP A 268 -13.65 5.03 -19.90
C ASP A 268 -12.47 4.23 -19.29
N GLY A 269 -11.87 3.32 -20.06
CA GLY A 269 -10.80 2.43 -19.62
C GLY A 269 -11.28 1.07 -19.11
N SER A 270 -12.59 0.84 -19.03
CA SER A 270 -13.14 -0.47 -18.67
C SER A 270 -12.93 -1.49 -19.79
N SER A 271 -12.79 -2.77 -19.42
CA SER A 271 -12.53 -3.87 -20.34
C SER A 271 -13.27 -5.12 -19.91
N ALA A 272 -13.66 -5.95 -20.88
CA ALA A 272 -14.25 -7.26 -20.60
C ALA A 272 -13.66 -8.33 -21.51
N VAL A 273 -13.46 -9.53 -20.97
CA VAL A 273 -13.07 -10.72 -21.72
C VAL A 273 -13.97 -11.88 -21.36
N SER A 274 -14.39 -12.66 -22.34
CA SER A 274 -15.15 -13.90 -22.15
C SER A 274 -14.49 -15.02 -22.94
N VAL A 275 -14.37 -16.20 -22.34
CA VAL A 275 -13.91 -17.43 -22.98
C VAL A 275 -14.92 -18.51 -22.64
N GLY A 276 -15.78 -18.87 -23.60
CA GLY A 276 -16.82 -19.88 -23.36
C GLY A 276 -16.23 -21.26 -23.05
N SER A 277 -15.19 -21.67 -23.77
CA SER A 277 -14.35 -22.79 -23.35
C SER A 277 -12.93 -22.71 -23.87
N PHE A 278 -12.00 -23.35 -23.18
CA PHE A 278 -10.64 -23.58 -23.64
C PHE A 278 -10.21 -25.01 -23.31
N ARG A 279 -9.46 -25.65 -24.21
CA ARG A 279 -8.90 -26.99 -24.02
C ARG A 279 -7.50 -27.09 -24.60
N GLN A 280 -6.56 -27.56 -23.79
CA GLN A 280 -5.23 -27.98 -24.22
C GLN A 280 -5.12 -29.50 -24.10
N VAL A 281 -5.01 -30.18 -25.24
CA VAL A 281 -4.90 -31.64 -25.34
C VAL A 281 -3.44 -32.00 -25.57
N PRO A 282 -2.91 -33.05 -24.91
CA PRO A 282 -1.58 -33.59 -25.21
C PRO A 282 -1.45 -34.03 -26.66
N ASP A 283 -0.22 -34.17 -27.14
CA ASP A 283 0.04 -34.80 -28.42
C ASP A 283 -0.48 -36.25 -28.40
N THR A 284 -1.41 -36.57 -29.29
CA THR A 284 -2.08 -37.88 -29.39
C THR A 284 -1.40 -38.79 -30.42
N SER A 285 -0.17 -38.48 -30.83
CA SER A 285 0.56 -39.20 -31.89
C SER A 285 0.81 -40.69 -31.57
N SER A 286 0.74 -41.11 -30.30
CA SER A 286 0.70 -42.52 -29.88
C SER A 286 -0.74 -43.01 -29.64
N VAL A 287 -1.31 -43.70 -30.63
CA VAL A 287 -2.67 -44.27 -30.56
C VAL A 287 -2.72 -45.38 -29.49
N GLY A 288 -3.54 -45.21 -28.44
CA GLY A 288 -3.89 -46.29 -27.51
C GLY A 288 -3.93 -45.93 -26.02
N GLU A 289 -3.36 -44.79 -25.60
CA GLU A 289 -3.39 -44.35 -24.20
C GLU A 289 -4.41 -43.22 -23.98
N TYR A 290 -5.31 -43.41 -23.00
CA TYR A 290 -6.21 -42.34 -22.56
C TYR A 290 -5.41 -41.28 -21.79
N MET A 291 -5.06 -40.19 -22.46
CA MET A 291 -4.38 -39.06 -21.83
C MET A 291 -5.36 -37.93 -21.49
N TRP A 292 -5.33 -37.50 -20.23
CA TRP A 292 -6.12 -36.37 -19.73
C TRP A 292 -5.66 -35.07 -20.40
N SER A 293 -6.59 -34.12 -20.61
CA SER A 293 -6.21 -32.77 -21.05
C SER A 293 -5.31 -32.10 -20.01
N ALA A 294 -4.30 -31.35 -20.47
CA ALA A 294 -3.43 -30.59 -19.60
C ALA A 294 -4.19 -29.48 -18.89
N LEU A 295 -5.03 -28.75 -19.64
CA LEU A 295 -5.92 -27.70 -19.14
C LEU A 295 -7.28 -27.76 -19.85
N ARG A 296 -8.37 -27.62 -19.11
CA ARG A 296 -9.69 -27.24 -19.63
C ARG A 296 -10.27 -26.10 -18.80
N VAL A 297 -10.91 -25.15 -19.44
CA VAL A 297 -11.56 -24.00 -18.79
C VAL A 297 -12.94 -23.80 -19.41
N TYR A 298 -13.96 -23.55 -18.61
CA TYR A 298 -15.33 -23.33 -19.09
C TYR A 298 -15.95 -22.05 -18.50
N GLY A 299 -16.56 -21.26 -19.37
CA GLY A 299 -17.36 -20.09 -19.01
C GLY A 299 -16.59 -19.00 -18.27
N LEU A 300 -15.31 -18.80 -18.57
CA LEU A 300 -14.46 -17.78 -17.93
C LEU A 300 -14.89 -16.38 -18.39
N ARG A 301 -15.07 -15.47 -17.45
CA ARG A 301 -15.30 -14.04 -17.72
C ARG A 301 -14.40 -13.18 -16.85
N LEU A 302 -13.75 -12.19 -17.45
CA LEU A 302 -13.03 -11.12 -16.79
C LEU A 302 -13.75 -9.80 -17.06
N THR A 303 -14.00 -9.02 -16.02
CA THR A 303 -14.38 -7.60 -16.13
C THR A 303 -13.36 -6.76 -15.39
N VAL A 304 -12.91 -5.67 -16.02
CA VAL A 304 -12.03 -4.67 -15.44
C VAL A 304 -12.76 -3.33 -15.53
N ASP A 305 -13.02 -2.71 -14.40
CA ASP A 305 -13.70 -1.42 -14.34
C ASP A 305 -12.72 -0.27 -14.60
N ALA A 306 -13.24 0.94 -14.86
CA ALA A 306 -12.44 2.12 -15.18
C ALA A 306 -11.42 2.48 -14.08
N ASP A 307 -11.75 2.18 -12.83
CA ASP A 307 -10.87 2.37 -11.66
C ASP A 307 -9.77 1.30 -11.52
N GLY A 308 -9.78 0.30 -12.41
CA GLY A 308 -8.83 -0.80 -12.44
C GLY A 308 -9.21 -1.96 -11.52
N SER A 309 -10.35 -1.92 -10.84
CA SER A 309 -10.87 -3.10 -10.13
C SER A 309 -11.20 -4.20 -11.14
N SER A 310 -10.94 -5.46 -10.77
CA SER A 310 -11.13 -6.59 -11.68
C SER A 310 -11.87 -7.74 -11.01
N ARG A 311 -12.74 -8.40 -11.77
CA ARG A 311 -13.53 -9.55 -11.34
C ARG A 311 -13.39 -10.68 -12.36
N VAL A 312 -13.06 -11.88 -11.87
CA VAL A 312 -13.09 -13.12 -12.65
C VAL A 312 -14.26 -13.97 -12.18
N THR A 313 -15.08 -14.44 -13.11
CA THR A 313 -16.18 -15.37 -12.83
C THR A 313 -16.14 -16.56 -13.77
N PHE A 314 -16.76 -17.65 -13.34
CA PHE A 314 -16.99 -18.85 -14.14
C PHE A 314 -18.49 -19.15 -14.17
N ALA A 315 -18.96 -19.76 -15.27
CA ALA A 315 -20.36 -20.17 -15.39
C ALA A 315 -20.76 -21.27 -14.37
N ASP A 316 -19.83 -22.18 -14.05
CA ASP A 316 -20.00 -23.22 -13.02
C ASP A 316 -18.66 -23.43 -12.30
N THR A 317 -18.53 -22.89 -11.09
CA THR A 317 -17.29 -22.93 -10.29
C THR A 317 -16.86 -24.34 -9.88
N GLY A 318 -17.80 -25.30 -9.78
CA GLY A 318 -17.48 -26.68 -9.39
C GLY A 318 -16.84 -27.50 -10.51
N SER A 319 -16.99 -27.07 -11.76
CA SER A 319 -16.45 -27.73 -12.96
C SER A 319 -15.90 -26.70 -13.97
N ALA A 320 -15.30 -25.62 -13.46
CA ALA A 320 -14.81 -24.51 -14.27
C ALA A 320 -13.42 -24.78 -14.84
N VAL A 321 -12.47 -25.24 -14.01
CA VAL A 321 -11.07 -25.43 -14.39
C VAL A 321 -10.62 -26.85 -14.08
N PHE A 322 -10.24 -27.57 -15.13
CA PHE A 322 -9.64 -28.90 -15.05
C PHE A 322 -8.16 -28.80 -15.37
N VAL A 323 -7.31 -29.27 -14.46
CA VAL A 323 -5.86 -29.30 -14.66
C VAL A 323 -5.30 -30.62 -14.17
N ASN A 324 -4.45 -31.24 -15.00
CA ASN A 324 -3.70 -32.45 -14.64
C ASN A 324 -4.55 -33.58 -14.00
N GLY A 325 -5.71 -33.88 -14.56
CA GLY A 325 -6.54 -35.01 -14.10
C GLY A 325 -7.60 -34.66 -13.06
N ILE A 326 -7.62 -33.45 -12.51
CA ILE A 326 -8.56 -33.04 -11.46
C ILE A 326 -9.25 -31.72 -11.80
N TRP A 327 -10.46 -31.56 -11.27
CA TRP A 327 -11.12 -30.26 -11.18
C TRP A 327 -10.57 -29.52 -9.97
N ILE A 328 -10.18 -28.26 -10.15
CA ILE A 328 -9.65 -27.44 -9.08
C ILE A 328 -10.71 -26.47 -8.58
N ASN A 329 -10.65 -26.16 -7.29
CA ASN A 329 -11.43 -25.07 -6.75
C ASN A 329 -10.92 -23.77 -7.38
N THR A 330 -11.76 -23.12 -8.19
CA THR A 330 -11.46 -21.79 -8.75
C THR A 330 -11.54 -20.69 -7.70
N GLY A 331 -11.72 -21.09 -6.44
CA GLY A 331 -11.78 -20.25 -5.28
C GLY A 331 -10.52 -19.92 -4.54
N THR A 332 -9.42 -19.91 -5.25
CA THR A 332 -8.14 -19.48 -4.73
C THR A 332 -7.43 -18.70 -5.83
N ASP A 333 -6.63 -17.70 -5.47
CA ASP A 333 -5.89 -16.93 -6.48
C ASP A 333 -4.74 -17.73 -7.10
N LEU A 334 -4.33 -18.83 -6.45
CA LEU A 334 -3.28 -19.71 -6.92
C LEU A 334 -3.59 -21.16 -6.55
N TYR A 335 -3.60 -22.02 -7.57
CA TYR A 335 -3.53 -23.46 -7.40
C TYR A 335 -2.13 -23.96 -7.76
N THR A 336 -1.54 -24.80 -6.90
CA THR A 336 -0.28 -25.52 -7.19
C THR A 336 -0.54 -27.02 -7.18
N GLY A 337 -0.35 -27.67 -8.33
CA GLY A 337 -0.40 -29.13 -8.44
C GLY A 337 0.98 -29.71 -8.19
N VAL A 338 1.09 -30.74 -7.36
CA VAL A 338 2.35 -31.42 -6.99
C VAL A 338 2.39 -32.85 -7.52
N ASP A 339 3.58 -33.42 -7.61
CA ASP A 339 3.79 -34.84 -7.91
C ASP A 339 3.68 -35.74 -6.66
N ALA A 340 3.87 -37.05 -6.83
CA ALA A 340 3.80 -38.03 -5.74
C ALA A 340 4.88 -37.83 -4.66
N THR A 341 5.93 -37.08 -4.95
CA THR A 341 7.01 -36.73 -4.01
C THR A 341 6.81 -35.35 -3.37
N GLY A 342 5.74 -34.64 -3.75
CA GLY A 342 5.42 -33.30 -3.27
C GLY A 342 6.07 -32.17 -4.08
N ALA A 343 6.74 -32.46 -5.20
CA ALA A 343 7.37 -31.42 -6.02
C ALA A 343 6.32 -30.71 -6.90
N PRO A 344 6.31 -29.36 -6.98
CA PRO A 344 5.41 -28.62 -7.84
C PRO A 344 5.57 -28.99 -9.32
N ARG A 345 4.45 -29.29 -9.98
CA ARG A 345 4.36 -29.60 -11.41
C ARG A 345 3.64 -28.54 -12.21
N VAL A 346 2.58 -27.96 -11.67
CA VAL A 346 1.76 -26.96 -12.38
C VAL A 346 1.37 -25.83 -11.43
N ARG A 347 1.21 -24.64 -11.99
CA ARG A 347 0.61 -23.48 -11.32
C ARG A 347 -0.53 -22.92 -12.14
N VAL A 348 -1.63 -22.59 -11.48
CA VAL A 348 -2.74 -21.86 -12.08
C VAL A 348 -2.98 -20.62 -11.24
N HIS A 349 -2.66 -19.46 -11.81
CA HIS A 349 -2.96 -18.16 -11.22
C HIS A 349 -4.32 -17.69 -11.72
N LEU A 350 -5.16 -17.19 -10.82
CA LEU A 350 -6.45 -16.60 -11.12
C LEU A 350 -6.41 -15.11 -10.75
N ASN A 351 -6.95 -14.27 -11.64
CA ASN A 351 -6.98 -12.80 -11.47
C ASN A 351 -5.59 -12.20 -11.12
N GLU A 352 -4.52 -12.69 -11.77
CA GLU A 352 -3.15 -12.23 -11.54
C GLU A 352 -3.01 -10.76 -11.93
N ARG A 353 -2.40 -9.94 -11.07
CA ARG A 353 -2.15 -8.51 -11.34
C ARG A 353 -0.66 -8.24 -11.24
N VAL A 354 -0.07 -7.77 -12.34
CA VAL A 354 1.37 -7.48 -12.44
C VAL A 354 1.58 -6.01 -12.83
N ALA A 355 2.06 -5.22 -11.87
CA ALA A 355 2.47 -3.84 -12.12
C ALA A 355 3.63 -3.78 -13.10
N GLN A 356 3.55 -2.86 -14.06
CA GLN A 356 4.56 -2.61 -15.08
C GLN A 356 5.38 -1.37 -14.72
N SER A 357 6.57 -1.25 -15.30
CA SER A 357 7.46 -0.10 -15.08
C SER A 357 6.89 1.22 -15.61
N ASP A 358 5.91 1.17 -16.49
CA ASP A 358 5.21 2.33 -17.06
C ASP A 358 4.01 2.79 -16.20
N GLY A 359 3.78 2.17 -15.04
CA GLY A 359 2.65 2.47 -14.16
C GLY A 359 1.34 1.78 -14.55
N SER A 360 1.30 1.07 -15.69
CA SER A 360 0.16 0.21 -16.03
C SER A 360 0.16 -1.08 -15.21
N VAL A 361 -0.99 -1.74 -15.15
CA VAL A 361 -1.18 -3.06 -14.51
C VAL A 361 -1.65 -4.04 -15.57
N VAL A 362 -0.93 -5.14 -15.73
CA VAL A 362 -1.39 -6.27 -16.54
C VAL A 362 -2.21 -7.20 -15.64
N ILE A 363 -3.48 -7.37 -15.99
CA ILE A 363 -4.45 -8.21 -15.29
C ILE A 363 -4.69 -9.45 -16.16
N THR A 364 -4.44 -10.64 -15.63
CA THR A 364 -4.66 -11.92 -16.32
C THR A 364 -5.70 -12.74 -15.59
N ALA A 365 -6.79 -13.10 -16.27
CA ALA A 365 -7.91 -13.81 -15.66
C ALA A 365 -7.51 -15.22 -15.21
N LEU A 366 -6.78 -15.95 -16.06
CA LEU A 366 -6.20 -17.25 -15.73
C LEU A 366 -4.83 -17.40 -16.40
N ARG A 367 -3.79 -17.74 -15.64
CA ARG A 367 -2.48 -18.12 -16.17
C ARG A 367 -2.11 -19.52 -15.69
N TYR A 368 -1.94 -20.43 -16.64
CA TYR A 368 -1.45 -21.78 -16.43
C TYR A 368 0.03 -21.88 -16.78
N GLU A 369 0.80 -22.44 -15.86
CA GLU A 369 2.21 -22.76 -16.02
C GLU A 369 2.43 -24.25 -15.77
N ASP A 370 3.13 -24.91 -16.69
CA ASP A 370 3.67 -26.24 -16.49
C ASP A 370 5.15 -26.14 -16.12
N LEU A 371 5.47 -26.47 -14.87
CA LEU A 371 6.83 -26.46 -14.34
C LEU A 371 7.65 -27.66 -14.81
N THR A 372 7.01 -28.66 -15.43
CA THR A 372 7.69 -29.80 -16.03
C THR A 372 8.19 -29.55 -17.45
N GLY A 373 7.70 -28.47 -18.09
CA GLY A 373 8.03 -28.12 -19.48
C GLY A 373 7.40 -29.04 -20.53
N ALA A 374 6.45 -29.89 -20.14
CA ALA A 374 5.75 -30.81 -21.04
C ALA A 374 4.66 -30.10 -21.86
N TYR A 375 4.05 -29.05 -21.31
CA TYR A 375 2.96 -28.30 -21.95
C TYR A 375 3.28 -26.79 -22.06
N PRO A 376 2.81 -26.12 -23.13
CA PRO A 376 2.88 -24.66 -23.24
C PRO A 376 2.11 -23.96 -22.13
N ALA A 377 2.65 -22.82 -21.67
CA ALA A 377 1.95 -21.92 -20.79
C ALA A 377 0.72 -21.32 -21.50
N VAL A 378 -0.34 -21.06 -20.75
CA VAL A 378 -1.59 -20.51 -21.27
C VAL A 378 -1.98 -19.30 -20.43
N SER A 379 -2.33 -18.19 -21.08
CA SER A 379 -2.96 -17.04 -20.44
C SER A 379 -4.31 -16.77 -21.11
N LEU A 380 -5.37 -16.76 -20.32
CA LEU A 380 -6.73 -16.45 -20.76
C LEU A 380 -7.16 -15.12 -20.16
N GLY A 381 -7.70 -14.24 -20.98
CA GLY A 381 -8.16 -12.91 -20.61
C GLY A 381 -7.06 -12.03 -20.04
N VAL A 382 -6.33 -11.33 -20.90
CA VAL A 382 -5.28 -10.39 -20.49
C VAL A 382 -5.73 -8.96 -20.78
N VAL A 383 -5.72 -8.10 -19.78
CA VAL A 383 -6.03 -6.67 -19.88
C VAL A 383 -4.85 -5.86 -19.34
N ARG A 384 -4.29 -4.95 -20.14
CA ARG A 384 -3.42 -3.89 -19.65
C ARG A 384 -4.28 -2.69 -19.30
N TRP A 385 -4.39 -2.42 -18.00
CA TRP A 385 -5.09 -1.27 -17.46
C TRP A 385 -4.11 -0.17 -17.07
N SER A 386 -4.48 1.08 -17.39
CA SER A 386 -3.74 2.28 -17.01
C SER A 386 -4.73 3.28 -16.43
N ALA A 387 -4.37 3.98 -15.36
CA ALA A 387 -5.23 5.03 -14.82
C ALA A 387 -5.45 6.12 -15.88
N SER A 388 -6.69 6.34 -16.29
CA SER A 388 -7.04 7.36 -17.28
C SER A 388 -6.64 8.76 -16.80
N ALA A 389 -5.92 9.51 -17.64
CA ALA A 389 -5.60 10.92 -17.40
C ALA A 389 -6.81 11.87 -17.58
N GLY A 390 -7.97 11.34 -17.96
CA GLY A 390 -9.21 12.10 -18.14
C GLY A 390 -9.96 12.27 -16.83
N GLY A 391 -9.92 13.47 -16.27
CA GLY A 391 -10.65 13.81 -15.05
C GLY A 391 -12.16 13.81 -15.21
N SER A 392 -12.86 13.26 -14.21
CA SER A 392 -14.12 13.84 -13.75
C SER A 392 -13.80 14.77 -12.59
N THR A 393 -13.81 16.08 -12.88
CA THR A 393 -13.84 17.14 -11.87
C THR A 393 -15.06 16.93 -10.98
N PRO A 394 -14.94 16.73 -9.65
CA PRO A 394 -16.12 16.84 -8.79
C PRO A 394 -16.62 18.28 -8.87
N THR A 395 -17.89 18.43 -9.26
CA THR A 395 -18.61 19.71 -9.23
C THR A 395 -18.56 20.29 -7.81
N PRO A 396 -18.13 21.56 -7.62
CA PRO A 396 -18.12 22.17 -6.30
C PRO A 396 -19.55 22.53 -5.88
N GLU A 397 -20.02 21.92 -4.78
CA GLU A 397 -21.21 22.36 -4.04
C GLU A 397 -20.77 23.35 -2.93
N PRO A 398 -21.53 24.43 -2.65
CA PRO A 398 -20.99 25.67 -2.12
C PRO A 398 -20.62 25.60 -0.63
N THR A 399 -19.74 26.52 -0.25
CA THR A 399 -19.34 26.81 1.13
C THR A 399 -20.52 26.79 2.11
N LYS A 400 -20.49 25.82 3.03
CA LYS A 400 -21.06 25.98 4.36
C LYS A 400 -19.98 25.74 5.42
N THR A 401 -19.60 26.83 6.06
CA THR A 401 -19.02 26.87 7.40
C THR A 401 -19.79 25.93 8.33
N THR A 402 -19.13 24.99 9.00
CA THR A 402 -18.76 25.03 10.44
C THR A 402 -18.35 23.62 10.90
N ALA A 403 -17.06 23.41 11.22
CA ALA A 403 -16.50 22.50 12.25
C ALA A 403 -15.04 22.13 11.86
N PRO A 404 -14.11 21.99 12.81
CA PRO A 404 -12.74 21.56 12.51
C PRO A 404 -12.74 20.15 11.91
N PRO A 405 -11.90 19.89 10.88
CA PRO A 405 -11.89 18.60 10.18
C PRO A 405 -11.41 17.50 11.12
N LEU A 406 -12.17 16.41 11.18
CA LEU A 406 -11.75 15.18 11.81
C LEU A 406 -10.58 14.58 11.02
N PRO A 407 -9.65 13.87 11.67
CA PRO A 407 -8.74 12.98 10.95
C PRO A 407 -9.54 11.99 10.10
N ALA A 408 -8.94 11.51 9.01
CA ALA A 408 -9.53 10.51 8.12
C ALA A 408 -9.97 9.26 8.91
N ARG A 409 -11.19 8.78 8.67
CA ARG A 409 -11.79 7.64 9.38
C ARG A 409 -12.38 6.63 8.43
N TYR A 410 -12.38 5.38 8.85
CA TYR A 410 -13.15 4.29 8.25
C TYR A 410 -14.40 4.04 9.07
N ALA A 411 -15.50 3.71 8.38
CA ALA A 411 -16.73 3.28 9.00
C ALA A 411 -17.12 1.91 8.43
N PHE A 412 -17.39 0.91 9.26
CA PHE A 412 -17.83 -0.40 8.78
C PHE A 412 -18.92 -1.00 9.67
N ALA A 413 -19.72 -1.88 9.08
CA ALA A 413 -20.96 -2.34 9.68
C ALA A 413 -20.77 -3.44 10.70
N VAL A 414 -19.93 -4.43 10.40
CA VAL A 414 -19.65 -5.55 11.29
C VAL A 414 -18.31 -6.18 10.96
N ASP A 415 -17.62 -6.63 12.00
CA ASP A 415 -16.57 -7.64 11.89
C ASP A 415 -16.67 -8.61 13.06
N ALA A 416 -16.21 -9.84 12.83
CA ALA A 416 -16.22 -10.89 13.84
C ALA A 416 -15.01 -11.80 13.68
N THR A 417 -14.48 -12.25 14.80
CA THR A 417 -13.42 -13.27 14.89
C THR A 417 -13.88 -14.40 15.80
N GLY A 418 -13.34 -15.60 15.59
CA GLY A 418 -13.77 -16.81 16.27
C GLY A 418 -14.72 -17.66 15.40
N PRO A 419 -15.62 -18.46 16.01
CA PRO A 419 -16.42 -19.47 15.29
C PRO A 419 -17.39 -18.93 14.23
N SER A 420 -17.79 -17.66 14.33
CA SER A 420 -18.64 -16.95 13.38
C SER A 420 -17.86 -15.78 12.78
N ALA A 421 -16.70 -16.07 12.17
CA ALA A 421 -15.83 -15.04 11.63
C ALA A 421 -16.49 -14.30 10.45
N ILE A 422 -16.45 -12.97 10.50
CA ILE A 422 -16.95 -12.09 9.44
C ILE A 422 -15.85 -11.06 9.19
N ALA A 423 -15.31 -11.03 7.98
CA ALA A 423 -14.41 -9.97 7.58
C ALA A 423 -15.16 -8.62 7.62
N PRO A 424 -14.47 -7.50 7.91
CA PRO A 424 -15.07 -6.17 7.96
C PRO A 424 -15.97 -5.89 6.75
N ALA A 425 -17.28 -5.77 6.99
CA ALA A 425 -18.29 -5.65 5.95
C ALA A 425 -18.79 -4.20 5.81
N PHE A 426 -19.19 -3.82 4.59
CA PHE A 426 -19.67 -2.46 4.27
C PHE A 426 -18.71 -1.35 4.74
N VAL A 427 -17.43 -1.48 4.40
CA VAL A 427 -16.39 -0.51 4.79
C VAL A 427 -16.48 0.74 3.92
N ALA A 428 -16.86 1.89 4.48
CA ALA A 428 -16.72 3.20 3.88
C ALA A 428 -15.34 3.79 4.24
N ALA A 429 -14.51 4.04 3.23
CA ALA A 429 -13.25 4.76 3.38
C ALA A 429 -13.49 6.27 3.64
N PRO A 430 -12.47 7.05 4.03
CA PRO A 430 -12.60 8.48 4.20
C PRO A 430 -13.15 9.15 2.93
N GLY A 431 -14.27 9.88 3.06
CA GLY A 431 -14.96 10.53 1.95
C GLY A 431 -15.98 9.64 1.22
N GLU A 432 -16.12 8.37 1.59
CA GLU A 432 -17.06 7.44 0.96
C GLU A 432 -18.37 7.29 1.75
N THR A 433 -19.42 6.97 1.01
CA THR A 433 -20.71 6.54 1.57
C THR A 433 -21.12 5.24 0.90
N LYS A 434 -21.51 4.24 1.71
CA LYS A 434 -22.09 2.96 1.27
C LYS A 434 -23.45 2.78 1.92
N ILE A 435 -24.43 2.39 1.12
CA ILE A 435 -25.81 2.22 1.57
C ILE A 435 -26.35 0.91 1.03
N ALA A 436 -26.99 0.17 1.92
CA ALA A 436 -27.67 -1.07 1.63
C ALA A 436 -28.97 -1.15 2.45
N HIS A 437 -30.13 -1.18 1.78
CA HIS A 437 -31.44 -1.32 2.41
C HIS A 437 -32.14 -2.56 1.88
N VAL A 438 -32.71 -3.36 2.77
CA VAL A 438 -33.53 -4.50 2.38
C VAL A 438 -34.93 -3.98 2.00
N ALA A 439 -35.36 -4.22 0.76
CA ALA A 439 -36.74 -3.93 0.36
C ALA A 439 -37.70 -4.81 1.18
N SER A 440 -38.77 -4.23 1.71
CA SER A 440 -39.79 -4.96 2.45
C SER A 440 -40.61 -5.84 1.49
N GLY A 441 -40.07 -7.01 1.13
CA GLY A 441 -40.78 -8.04 0.36
C GLY A 441 -39.88 -8.82 -0.60
N GLY A 442 -39.46 -10.02 -0.18
CA GLY A 442 -38.87 -11.04 -1.05
C GLY A 442 -37.35 -10.92 -1.26
N ALA A 443 -36.66 -12.04 -1.08
CA ALA A 443 -35.20 -12.16 -1.09
C ALA A 443 -34.57 -11.82 -2.46
N ASP A 444 -33.69 -10.81 -2.49
CA ASP A 444 -32.29 -10.97 -2.89
C ASP A 444 -31.48 -9.71 -2.54
N GLU A 445 -30.23 -9.94 -2.11
CA GLU A 445 -29.16 -9.00 -1.70
C GLU A 445 -29.40 -8.08 -0.48
N GLN A 446 -28.35 -7.98 0.37
CA GLN A 446 -28.11 -6.97 1.43
C GLN A 446 -28.43 -7.33 2.91
N THR A 447 -28.19 -8.57 3.34
CA THR A 447 -28.00 -8.92 4.76
C THR A 447 -26.57 -9.41 4.99
N VAL A 448 -25.85 -8.91 6.00
CA VAL A 448 -24.57 -9.52 6.42
C VAL A 448 -24.90 -10.65 7.38
N THR A 449 -24.46 -11.87 7.06
CA THR A 449 -24.59 -13.03 7.94
C THR A 449 -23.26 -13.75 8.09
N ASP A 450 -23.13 -14.57 9.13
CA ASP A 450 -22.04 -15.55 9.28
C ASP A 450 -22.29 -16.84 8.47
N GLY A 451 -23.09 -16.75 7.40
CA GLY A 451 -23.45 -17.87 6.54
C GLY A 451 -24.32 -18.90 7.25
N TYR A 452 -23.92 -20.17 7.19
CA TYR A 452 -24.71 -21.30 7.71
C TYR A 452 -24.76 -21.39 9.24
N ALA A 453 -23.88 -20.68 9.97
CA ALA A 453 -23.89 -20.69 11.42
C ALA A 453 -25.13 -19.97 12.01
N GLY A 454 -25.69 -19.01 11.26
CA GLY A 454 -26.91 -18.30 11.62
C GLY A 454 -26.82 -17.53 12.93
N GLN A 455 -25.60 -17.25 13.42
CA GLN A 455 -25.37 -16.56 14.68
C GLN A 455 -25.27 -15.05 14.51
N ILE A 456 -25.05 -14.54 13.30
CA ILE A 456 -24.95 -13.10 13.07
C ILE A 456 -25.85 -12.73 11.89
N SER A 457 -26.69 -11.72 12.08
CA SER A 457 -27.53 -11.14 11.03
C SER A 457 -27.63 -9.63 11.22
N VAL A 458 -27.14 -8.88 10.22
CA VAL A 458 -27.14 -7.41 10.19
C VAL A 458 -27.85 -6.94 8.92
N ARG A 459 -28.88 -6.10 9.06
CA ARG A 459 -29.74 -5.63 7.95
C ARG A 459 -29.88 -4.11 7.93
N GLY A 460 -30.15 -3.57 6.74
CA GLY A 460 -30.38 -2.13 6.56
C GLY A 460 -29.17 -1.32 6.97
N VAL A 461 -28.06 -1.56 6.28
CA VAL A 461 -26.74 -1.05 6.61
C VAL A 461 -26.48 0.25 5.85
N ALA A 462 -26.10 1.31 6.55
CA ALA A 462 -25.61 2.54 5.95
C ALA A 462 -24.32 2.97 6.65
N THR A 463 -23.24 3.10 5.92
CA THR A 463 -21.94 3.56 6.45
C THR A 463 -21.48 4.76 5.66
N ALA A 464 -21.08 5.82 6.34
CA ALA A 464 -20.55 7.02 5.71
C ALA A 464 -19.35 7.53 6.49
N SER A 465 -18.35 8.02 5.79
CA SER A 465 -17.22 8.70 6.41
C SER A 465 -16.91 9.98 5.62
N SER A 466 -16.75 11.08 6.35
CA SER A 466 -16.46 12.40 5.81
C SER A 466 -15.58 13.18 6.78
N ASP A 467 -15.04 14.30 6.32
CA ASP A 467 -14.18 15.18 7.13
C ASP A 467 -14.90 15.79 8.34
N ALA A 468 -16.24 15.84 8.34
CA ALA A 468 -17.03 16.40 9.42
C ALA A 468 -17.64 15.33 10.35
N ALA A 469 -17.94 14.14 9.82
CA ALA A 469 -18.53 13.06 10.59
C ALA A 469 -18.32 11.69 9.93
N ALA A 470 -18.23 10.66 10.76
CA ALA A 470 -18.35 9.27 10.34
C ALA A 470 -19.58 8.65 11.02
N SER A 471 -20.37 7.87 10.29
CA SER A 471 -21.59 7.27 10.81
C SER A 471 -21.79 5.86 10.31
N VAL A 472 -22.37 5.03 11.17
CA VAL A 472 -22.85 3.70 10.84
C VAL A 472 -24.29 3.56 11.30
N GLY A 473 -25.17 3.11 10.40
CA GLY A 473 -26.55 2.78 10.65
C GLY A 473 -26.81 1.31 10.35
N VAL A 474 -27.50 0.63 11.26
CA VAL A 474 -28.06 -0.71 11.08
C VAL A 474 -29.53 -0.67 11.47
N ASP A 475 -30.42 -1.16 10.61
CA ASP A 475 -31.87 -1.15 10.86
C ASP A 475 -32.28 -2.30 11.77
N ASP A 476 -31.76 -3.51 11.52
CA ASP A 476 -31.99 -4.68 12.38
C ASP A 476 -30.69 -5.43 12.62
N LEU A 477 -30.40 -5.69 13.89
CA LEU A 477 -29.26 -6.45 14.37
C LEU A 477 -29.72 -7.63 15.21
N VAL A 478 -29.33 -8.83 14.81
CA VAL A 478 -29.54 -10.06 15.58
C VAL A 478 -28.20 -10.80 15.72
N LEU A 479 -27.75 -11.00 16.95
CA LEU A 479 -26.59 -11.83 17.28
C LEU A 479 -27.01 -12.98 18.20
N TYR A 480 -26.45 -14.17 17.95
CA TYR A 480 -26.64 -15.43 18.67
C TYR A 480 -28.11 -15.74 18.99
N PRO A 481 -29.00 -15.79 17.98
CA PRO A 481 -30.43 -15.98 18.18
C PRO A 481 -30.71 -17.30 18.91
N GLY A 482 -31.62 -17.26 19.90
CA GLY A 482 -31.99 -18.44 20.69
C GLY A 482 -30.98 -18.84 21.76
N THR A 483 -29.99 -18.00 22.07
CA THR A 483 -28.98 -18.25 23.11
C THR A 483 -29.12 -17.30 24.31
N ALA A 484 -28.46 -17.62 25.42
CA ALA A 484 -28.38 -16.73 26.58
C ALA A 484 -27.61 -15.41 26.29
N MET A 485 -26.92 -15.32 25.15
CA MET A 485 -26.17 -14.15 24.70
C MET A 485 -26.91 -13.36 23.61
N GLU A 486 -28.18 -13.70 23.34
CA GLU A 486 -28.94 -13.10 22.25
C GLU A 486 -28.97 -11.57 22.35
N VAL A 487 -28.60 -10.92 21.25
CA VAL A 487 -28.72 -9.48 21.06
C VAL A 487 -29.69 -9.24 19.92
N SER A 488 -30.77 -8.51 20.17
CA SER A 488 -31.72 -8.07 19.17
C SER A 488 -31.89 -6.56 19.32
N LEU A 489 -31.35 -5.77 18.41
CA LEU A 489 -31.43 -4.30 18.46
C LEU A 489 -31.96 -3.76 17.13
N ARG A 490 -32.75 -2.69 17.20
CA ARG A 490 -33.29 -2.00 16.03
C ARG A 490 -32.71 -0.61 15.90
N ASN A 491 -32.67 -0.08 14.68
CA ASN A 491 -32.28 1.29 14.35
C ASN A 491 -31.02 1.77 15.11
N VAL A 492 -29.96 0.96 15.09
CA VAL A 492 -28.69 1.28 15.72
C VAL A 492 -28.00 2.34 14.85
N ARG A 493 -27.83 3.54 15.37
CA ARG A 493 -27.20 4.66 14.65
C ARG A 493 -26.04 5.22 15.47
N LEU A 494 -24.83 4.97 15.00
CA LEU A 494 -23.60 5.55 15.51
C LEU A 494 -23.21 6.74 14.64
N LYS A 495 -22.88 7.87 15.26
CA LYS A 495 -22.30 9.02 14.59
C LYS A 495 -21.16 9.60 15.43
N VAL A 496 -20.04 9.84 14.79
CA VAL A 496 -18.85 10.43 15.38
C VAL A 496 -18.55 11.74 14.67
N THR A 497 -18.38 12.80 15.43
CA THR A 497 -18.11 14.17 14.95
C THR A 497 -16.91 14.74 15.71
N SER A 498 -16.41 15.90 15.29
CA SER A 498 -15.36 16.62 16.03
C SER A 498 -15.81 17.12 17.41
N VAL A 499 -17.12 17.13 17.68
CA VAL A 499 -17.71 17.56 18.95
C VAL A 499 -18.01 16.37 19.88
N GLY A 500 -18.01 15.14 19.35
CA GLY A 500 -18.25 13.93 20.14
C GLY A 500 -18.91 12.78 19.38
N THR A 501 -19.16 11.69 20.11
CA THR A 501 -19.80 10.46 19.61
C THR A 501 -21.22 10.34 20.16
N THR A 502 -22.18 10.08 19.28
CA THR A 502 -23.56 9.75 19.63
C THR A 502 -23.91 8.35 19.14
N LEU A 503 -24.51 7.55 20.03
CA LEU A 503 -25.13 6.27 19.69
C LEU A 503 -26.62 6.33 20.06
N THR A 504 -27.50 6.02 19.13
CA THR A 504 -28.93 5.80 19.40
C THR A 504 -29.38 4.42 18.95
N THR A 505 -30.44 3.91 19.59
CA THR A 505 -31.12 2.67 19.17
C THR A 505 -32.63 2.89 19.13
N GLY A 506 -33.34 2.10 18.33
CA GLY A 506 -34.79 1.93 18.36
C GLY A 506 -35.29 0.98 19.45
N GLY A 507 -34.40 0.57 20.37
CA GLY A 507 -34.66 -0.38 21.44
C GLY A 507 -34.45 -1.84 21.02
N GLY A 508 -34.63 -2.75 21.98
CA GLY A 508 -34.46 -4.19 21.78
C GLY A 508 -34.08 -4.93 23.06
N THR A 509 -33.34 -6.03 22.92
CA THR A 509 -32.85 -6.86 24.02
C THR A 509 -31.37 -7.19 23.87
N VAL A 510 -30.64 -7.22 24.98
CA VAL A 510 -29.24 -7.66 25.07
C VAL A 510 -29.16 -8.65 26.22
N ALA A 511 -28.83 -9.92 25.93
CA ALA A 511 -28.75 -11.00 26.92
C ALA A 511 -29.99 -11.10 27.84
N GLY A 512 -31.19 -10.95 27.26
CA GLY A 512 -32.47 -10.97 27.98
C GLY A 512 -32.81 -9.69 28.75
N GLN A 513 -31.94 -8.67 28.77
CA GLN A 513 -32.20 -7.37 29.36
C GLN A 513 -32.72 -6.39 28.30
N ALA A 514 -33.77 -5.63 28.61
CA ALA A 514 -34.35 -4.67 27.68
C ALA A 514 -33.45 -3.43 27.51
N VAL A 515 -33.27 -3.01 26.26
CA VAL A 515 -32.63 -1.75 25.90
C VAL A 515 -33.72 -0.79 25.41
N PRO A 516 -33.92 0.37 26.06
CA PRO A 516 -34.92 1.33 25.62
C PRO A 516 -34.51 2.04 24.33
N ALA A 517 -35.49 2.47 23.54
CA ALA A 517 -35.23 3.34 22.40
C ALA A 517 -34.71 4.71 22.87
N GLY A 518 -33.73 5.26 22.16
CA GLY A 518 -33.11 6.55 22.47
C GLY A 518 -31.58 6.50 22.51
N ALA A 519 -30.98 7.51 23.14
CA ALA A 519 -29.53 7.63 23.25
C ALA A 519 -28.95 6.61 24.24
N VAL A 520 -27.81 6.02 23.88
CA VAL A 520 -27.11 5.04 24.70
C VAL A 520 -25.82 5.65 25.25
N ALA A 521 -25.66 5.60 26.57
CA ALA A 521 -24.47 6.12 27.24
C ALA A 521 -23.20 5.32 26.87
N ALA A 522 -22.06 6.00 26.83
CA ALA A 522 -20.77 5.36 26.53
C ALA A 522 -20.44 4.24 27.53
N GLY A 523 -19.99 3.09 27.02
CA GLY A 523 -19.58 1.95 27.85
C GLY A 523 -20.72 1.28 28.62
N THR A 524 -21.95 1.31 28.10
CA THR A 524 -23.08 0.60 28.73
C THR A 524 -22.84 -0.91 28.63
N ARG A 525 -22.68 -1.58 29.77
CA ARG A 525 -22.26 -2.99 29.83
C ARG A 525 -23.38 -3.92 30.30
N PHE A 526 -23.47 -5.09 29.67
CA PHE A 526 -24.36 -6.18 30.00
C PHE A 526 -23.53 -7.42 30.29
N ALA A 527 -23.68 -7.97 31.50
CA ALA A 527 -23.06 -9.23 31.89
C ALA A 527 -23.99 -10.38 31.53
N VAL A 528 -23.45 -11.42 30.91
CA VAL A 528 -24.22 -12.61 30.57
C VAL A 528 -24.20 -13.56 31.76
N ALA A 529 -25.38 -13.85 32.32
CA ALA A 529 -25.49 -14.72 33.50
C ALA A 529 -24.86 -16.09 33.25
N GLY A 530 -23.96 -16.51 34.14
CA GLY A 530 -23.27 -17.81 34.06
C GLY A 530 -22.19 -17.92 32.98
N ARG A 531 -21.77 -16.81 32.35
CA ARG A 531 -20.71 -16.79 31.32
C ARG A 531 -19.68 -15.69 31.58
N ALA A 532 -18.51 -15.85 30.95
CA ALA A 532 -17.43 -14.86 30.99
C ALA A 532 -17.58 -13.75 29.92
N ALA A 533 -18.56 -13.88 29.03
CA ALA A 533 -18.81 -12.94 27.95
C ALA A 533 -19.29 -11.58 28.48
N VAL A 534 -18.78 -10.51 27.87
CA VAL A 534 -19.19 -9.13 28.15
C VAL A 534 -19.70 -8.49 26.87
N ILE A 535 -20.89 -7.89 26.95
CA ILE A 535 -21.47 -7.13 25.86
C ILE A 535 -21.44 -5.65 26.25
N THR A 536 -20.80 -4.82 25.42
CA THR A 536 -20.66 -3.38 25.66
C THR A 536 -21.27 -2.60 24.50
N LEU A 537 -22.17 -1.68 24.81
CA LEU A 537 -22.67 -0.68 23.86
C LEU A 537 -21.88 0.61 23.98
N ASN A 538 -21.71 1.28 22.84
CA ASN A 538 -21.05 2.59 22.73
C ASN A 538 -19.64 2.57 23.35
N THR A 539 -18.82 1.61 22.95
CA THR A 539 -17.40 1.58 23.35
C THR A 539 -16.69 2.73 22.65
N GLN A 540 -15.97 3.55 23.41
CA GLN A 540 -15.23 4.69 22.89
C GLN A 540 -13.79 4.62 23.39
N SER A 541 -12.83 4.82 22.48
CA SER A 541 -11.42 4.97 22.78
C SER A 541 -10.87 6.18 22.04
N VAL A 542 -10.01 6.95 22.70
CA VAL A 542 -9.38 8.14 22.12
C VAL A 542 -7.87 8.00 22.29
N ASP A 543 -7.16 8.04 21.18
CA ASP A 543 -5.70 8.10 21.12
C ASP A 543 -5.28 9.33 20.30
N GLY A 544 -4.87 10.40 21.00
CA GLY A 544 -4.65 11.70 20.36
C GLY A 544 -5.90 12.26 19.68
N GLN A 545 -5.85 12.45 18.36
CA GLN A 545 -6.99 12.89 17.53
C GLN A 545 -7.79 11.69 16.94
N ALA A 546 -7.26 10.47 17.06
CA ALA A 546 -7.90 9.25 16.57
C ALA A 546 -8.92 8.77 17.61
N GLN A 547 -10.21 8.89 17.28
CA GLN A 547 -11.29 8.36 18.10
C GLN A 547 -11.87 7.13 17.43
N THR A 548 -11.80 6.01 18.13
CA THR A 548 -12.48 4.77 17.75
C THR A 548 -13.78 4.67 18.55
N ALA A 549 -14.89 4.44 17.86
CA ALA A 549 -16.18 4.21 18.47
C ALA A 549 -16.80 2.93 17.90
N VAL A 550 -17.37 2.11 18.77
CA VAL A 550 -18.04 0.85 18.41
C VAL A 550 -19.45 0.88 19.00
N ALA A 551 -20.45 0.67 18.16
CA ALA A 551 -21.85 0.71 18.57
C ALA A 551 -22.18 -0.45 19.52
N LEU A 552 -21.72 -1.65 19.17
CA LEU A 552 -21.83 -2.87 19.98
C LEU A 552 -20.55 -3.70 19.87
N GLU A 553 -20.00 -4.09 21.01
CA GLU A 553 -18.89 -5.03 21.12
C GLU A 553 -19.30 -6.22 21.98
N VAL A 554 -19.09 -7.44 21.47
CA VAL A 554 -19.26 -8.70 22.21
C VAL A 554 -17.89 -9.33 22.37
N ASP A 555 -17.41 -9.42 23.61
CA ASP A 555 -16.15 -10.09 23.94
C ASP A 555 -16.42 -11.37 24.72
N ASP A 556 -16.29 -12.51 24.03
CA ASP A 556 -16.33 -13.85 24.60
C ASP A 556 -15.05 -14.63 24.29
N ARG A 557 -13.91 -13.93 24.22
CA ARG A 557 -12.61 -14.56 23.93
C ARG A 557 -12.19 -15.58 24.99
N ARG A 558 -12.70 -15.44 26.22
CA ARG A 558 -12.45 -16.38 27.34
C ARG A 558 -13.45 -17.53 27.40
N GLY A 559 -14.54 -17.47 26.65
CA GLY A 559 -15.53 -18.53 26.51
C GLY A 559 -15.35 -19.25 25.18
N LEU A 560 -16.16 -18.92 24.18
CA LEU A 560 -16.16 -19.56 22.86
C LEU A 560 -15.09 -19.02 21.89
N GLY A 561 -14.23 -18.10 22.35
CA GLY A 561 -13.19 -17.51 21.50
C GLY A 561 -13.74 -16.46 20.52
N ALA A 562 -14.98 -16.00 20.71
CA ALA A 562 -15.65 -15.07 19.81
C ALA A 562 -15.39 -13.60 20.20
N PHE A 563 -15.14 -12.76 19.21
CA PHE A 563 -15.12 -11.31 19.37
C PHE A 563 -15.82 -10.66 18.19
N VAL A 564 -16.91 -9.94 18.45
CA VAL A 564 -17.78 -9.33 17.43
C VAL A 564 -17.88 -7.83 17.68
N ARG A 565 -17.73 -7.02 16.63
CA ARG A 565 -18.03 -5.59 16.68
C ARG A 565 -19.03 -5.24 15.60
N VAL A 566 -20.00 -4.42 15.96
CA VAL A 566 -21.03 -3.90 15.06
C VAL A 566 -21.04 -2.39 15.16
N GLY A 567 -21.11 -1.73 14.01
CA GLY A 567 -21.05 -0.28 13.87
C GLY A 567 -19.74 0.29 14.37
N VAL A 568 -18.69 0.17 13.57
CA VAL A 568 -17.34 0.62 13.95
C VAL A 568 -16.96 1.87 13.17
N VAL A 569 -16.47 2.88 13.87
CA VAL A 569 -15.75 4.02 13.30
C VAL A 569 -14.35 4.02 13.89
N THR A 570 -13.33 4.03 13.05
CA THR A 570 -11.93 4.00 13.51
C THR A 570 -11.02 4.78 12.56
N ALA A 571 -9.84 5.17 13.03
CA ALA A 571 -8.84 5.87 12.21
C ALA A 571 -8.05 4.90 11.32
N ASP A 572 -7.92 3.64 11.73
CA ASP A 572 -7.13 2.64 11.02
C ASP A 572 -7.97 1.93 9.96
N ALA A 573 -7.38 1.69 8.80
CA ALA A 573 -8.00 0.82 7.81
C ALA A 573 -8.19 -0.58 8.43
N PRO A 574 -9.40 -1.15 8.40
CA PRO A 574 -9.63 -2.46 8.99
C PRO A 574 -8.77 -3.51 8.28
N GLN A 575 -7.99 -4.26 9.06
CA GLN A 575 -7.20 -5.38 8.57
C GLN A 575 -8.17 -6.49 8.13
N GLN A 576 -8.08 -6.97 6.89
CA GLN A 576 -8.73 -8.22 6.51
C GLN A 576 -8.00 -9.34 7.26
N SER A 577 -8.70 -10.07 8.13
CA SER A 577 -8.09 -11.12 8.95
C SER A 577 -7.64 -12.29 8.06
N PRO A 578 -6.45 -12.88 8.28
CA PRO A 578 -6.06 -14.14 7.68
C PRO A 578 -6.88 -15.30 8.27
N ASP A 579 -7.19 -16.28 7.43
CA ASP A 579 -7.99 -17.47 7.72
C ASP A 579 -7.50 -18.23 8.99
N PRO A 580 -8.34 -18.45 10.02
CA PRO A 580 -7.97 -19.27 11.17
C PRO A 580 -8.00 -20.75 10.77
N GLY A 581 -6.82 -21.35 10.71
CA GLY A 581 -6.63 -22.71 10.22
C GLY A 581 -7.41 -23.82 10.95
N GLY A 582 -7.69 -24.86 10.19
CA GLY A 582 -7.50 -26.27 10.57
C GLY A 582 -8.06 -26.74 11.91
N GLY A 583 -9.32 -27.16 11.92
CA GLY A 583 -9.90 -27.95 13.00
C GLY A 583 -10.79 -29.06 12.45
N THR A 584 -10.35 -30.30 12.57
CA THR A 584 -11.08 -31.51 12.17
C THR A 584 -12.34 -31.73 13.01
N SER A 585 -13.51 -31.84 12.37
CA SER A 585 -14.68 -32.60 12.87
C SER A 585 -15.56 -33.08 11.71
N PRO A 586 -16.27 -34.21 11.88
CA PRO A 586 -16.52 -35.17 10.80
C PRO A 586 -17.71 -34.78 9.92
N ALA A 587 -17.58 -35.07 8.63
CA ALA A 587 -18.64 -34.92 7.64
C ALA A 587 -19.89 -35.74 8.01
N PRO A 588 -21.10 -35.15 7.96
CA PRO A 588 -22.31 -35.91 7.64
C PRO A 588 -22.30 -36.21 6.14
N GLN A 589 -22.44 -37.49 5.80
CA GLN A 589 -22.59 -38.02 4.45
C GLN A 589 -23.82 -37.43 3.71
N PRO A 590 -23.84 -37.53 2.36
CA PRO A 590 -24.55 -36.61 1.48
C PRO A 590 -26.00 -37.01 1.24
N GLN A 591 -26.88 -36.02 1.02
CA GLN A 591 -28.02 -36.17 0.10
C GLN A 591 -28.41 -34.82 -0.55
N PRO A 592 -29.00 -34.85 -1.76
CA PRO A 592 -28.79 -33.84 -2.80
C PRO A 592 -29.94 -32.84 -2.88
N SER A 593 -29.62 -31.58 -3.22
CA SER A 593 -30.37 -30.79 -4.21
C SER A 593 -29.83 -29.37 -4.34
N GLY A 594 -29.37 -29.05 -5.55
CA GLY A 594 -29.66 -27.84 -6.33
C GLY A 594 -29.37 -26.46 -5.73
N GLY A 595 -28.50 -25.70 -6.39
CA GLY A 595 -28.50 -24.24 -6.29
C GLY A 595 -27.10 -23.64 -6.34
N SER A 596 -26.77 -23.10 -7.51
CA SER A 596 -25.59 -22.33 -7.85
C SER A 596 -25.36 -21.10 -6.94
N SER A 597 -24.15 -20.93 -6.43
CA SER A 597 -23.61 -19.62 -6.01
C SER A 597 -22.12 -19.52 -6.39
N SER A 598 -21.75 -18.37 -6.94
CA SER A 598 -20.42 -18.03 -7.44
C SER A 598 -19.67 -17.19 -6.41
N GLU A 599 -18.68 -17.78 -5.73
CA GLU A 599 -17.79 -17.07 -4.79
C GLU A 599 -16.64 -16.36 -5.54
N GLN A 600 -16.16 -15.26 -4.94
CA GLN A 600 -15.31 -14.21 -5.53
C GLN A 600 -13.98 -14.10 -4.75
N PHE A 601 -12.83 -13.98 -5.43
CA PHE A 601 -11.47 -13.98 -4.84
C PHE A 601 -10.80 -12.60 -4.80
N SER A 602 -9.92 -12.42 -3.81
CA SER A 602 -9.08 -11.24 -3.62
C SER A 602 -7.69 -11.67 -3.07
N PRO A 603 -6.55 -11.39 -3.75
CA PRO A 603 -5.21 -11.89 -3.38
C PRO A 603 -4.42 -11.02 -2.39
N GLY A 604 -3.57 -11.66 -1.56
CA GLY A 604 -2.53 -11.04 -0.73
C GLY A 604 -1.09 -11.28 -1.24
N PRO A 605 -0.10 -10.44 -0.86
CA PRO A 605 1.28 -10.51 -1.37
C PRO A 605 2.14 -11.57 -0.64
N ILE A 606 3.02 -12.27 -1.36
CA ILE A 606 4.00 -13.21 -0.80
C ILE A 606 5.38 -12.53 -0.70
N GLY A 607 5.92 -12.47 0.53
CA GLY A 607 7.31 -12.14 0.84
C GLY A 607 8.00 -13.30 1.56
N ARG A 608 9.11 -13.76 0.96
CA ARG A 608 10.25 -14.59 1.44
C ARG A 608 10.10 -15.55 2.63
N ASP A 609 10.39 -16.81 2.31
CA ASP A 609 11.08 -17.88 3.06
C ASP A 609 11.29 -17.72 4.58
N ASP A 610 10.68 -18.63 5.34
CA ASP A 610 11.25 -19.14 6.58
C ASP A 610 11.07 -20.67 6.65
N VAL A 611 12.20 -21.36 6.58
CA VAL A 611 12.33 -22.80 6.86
C VAL A 611 12.14 -23.01 8.36
N ARG A 612 11.15 -23.83 8.76
CA ARG A 612 11.13 -24.41 10.12
C ARG A 612 10.73 -25.88 10.14
N VAL A 613 11.60 -26.62 10.81
CA VAL A 613 11.68 -28.06 11.02
C VAL A 613 10.49 -28.59 11.84
N ALA A 614 9.89 -29.69 11.39
CA ALA A 614 8.83 -30.41 12.08
C ALA A 614 9.41 -31.29 13.22
N GLY A 615 8.76 -31.26 14.39
CA GLY A 615 9.04 -32.14 15.53
C GLY A 615 7.79 -32.91 15.98
N GLY A 616 7.81 -34.23 15.75
CA GLY A 616 7.43 -35.33 16.66
C GLY A 616 6.05 -35.45 17.32
N GLY A 617 5.40 -36.61 17.09
CA GLY A 617 4.49 -37.30 18.04
C GLY A 617 3.10 -37.63 17.47
N ALA A 618 2.87 -38.83 16.89
CA ALA A 618 2.31 -40.06 17.51
C ALA A 618 0.76 -40.08 17.59
N ALA A 619 -0.02 -41.15 17.37
CA ALA A 619 0.13 -42.52 16.83
C ALA A 619 -1.29 -43.17 16.73
N SER A 620 -1.37 -44.36 16.11
CA SER A 620 -2.41 -45.42 16.21
C SER A 620 -3.51 -45.40 15.14
N THR A 621 -3.94 -46.46 14.43
CA THR A 621 -3.74 -47.94 14.34
C THR A 621 -4.63 -48.34 13.12
N SER A 622 -4.35 -49.23 12.16
CA SER A 622 -4.10 -50.70 12.15
C SER A 622 -4.14 -51.16 10.65
N GLY A 623 -3.08 -51.64 9.98
CA GLY A 623 -2.56 -53.04 9.86
C GLY A 623 -3.17 -53.82 8.66
N PRO A 624 -2.51 -54.80 7.96
CA PRO A 624 -1.19 -55.43 8.20
C PRO A 624 -0.26 -55.76 6.95
N LEU A 625 1.07 -55.81 7.25
CA LEU A 625 2.17 -56.69 6.74
C LEU A 625 2.67 -56.59 5.27
N ALA A 626 3.98 -56.51 4.99
CA ALA A 626 4.99 -57.55 5.27
C ALA A 626 6.32 -57.08 5.90
N ARG A 627 6.90 -57.98 6.73
CA ARG A 627 8.19 -57.90 7.44
C ARG A 627 9.36 -58.42 6.59
N THR A 628 10.55 -57.88 6.81
CA THR A 628 11.83 -58.55 7.16
C THR A 628 12.82 -57.44 7.53
N GLY A 629 13.20 -57.24 8.81
CA GLY A 629 14.38 -57.83 9.49
C GLY A 629 15.63 -56.96 9.23
N ALA A 630 16.45 -56.47 10.17
CA ALA A 630 16.60 -56.67 11.60
C ALA A 630 17.32 -55.44 12.20
N ASN A 631 17.06 -55.14 13.48
CA ASN A 631 17.84 -54.17 14.27
C ASN A 631 19.08 -54.85 14.87
N VAL A 632 20.22 -54.14 14.88
CA VAL A 632 21.27 -54.33 15.87
C VAL A 632 21.62 -52.97 16.47
N SER A 633 21.67 -52.96 17.79
CA SER A 633 21.87 -51.84 18.70
C SER A 633 23.34 -51.42 18.88
N ALA A 634 23.51 -50.13 19.20
CA ALA A 634 24.46 -49.53 20.14
C ALA A 634 25.99 -49.65 19.91
N LEU A 635 26.66 -48.51 19.69
CA LEU A 635 27.62 -47.82 20.60
C LEU A 635 28.49 -46.78 19.83
N PRO A 636 29.05 -45.77 20.52
CA PRO A 636 29.71 -44.60 19.92
C PRO A 636 31.21 -44.83 19.68
N GLY A 637 31.78 -44.16 18.67
CA GLY A 637 33.20 -44.24 18.36
C GLY A 637 33.78 -42.87 17.99
N LEU A 638 34.47 -42.25 18.96
CA LEU A 638 35.46 -41.21 18.75
C LEU A 638 36.68 -41.78 18.02
N ILE A 639 37.12 -41.16 16.92
CA ILE A 639 38.52 -41.14 16.50
C ILE A 639 38.85 -39.73 16.02
N GLY A 640 39.84 -39.11 16.66
CA GLY A 640 40.50 -37.90 16.20
C GLY A 640 41.94 -38.19 15.77
N ALA A 641 42.43 -37.39 14.82
CA ALA A 641 43.81 -36.97 14.52
C ALA A 641 43.74 -36.24 13.17
N GLY A 642 44.07 -34.94 13.01
CA GLY A 642 45.39 -34.30 13.15
C GLY A 642 46.12 -34.36 11.78
N LEU A 643 46.84 -33.37 11.24
CA LEU A 643 47.22 -31.99 11.58
C LEU A 643 48.02 -31.42 10.37
N PHE A 644 48.25 -30.09 10.34
CA PHE A 644 49.23 -29.30 9.53
C PHE A 644 48.89 -28.93 8.06
N ALA A 645 49.21 -27.74 7.51
CA ALA A 645 49.82 -26.47 7.96
C ALA A 645 49.52 -25.38 6.89
N ALA A 646 49.15 -24.15 7.27
CA ALA A 646 49.94 -22.90 7.21
C ALA A 646 50.19 -22.25 5.82
N VAL A 647 49.79 -20.97 5.70
CA VAL A 647 50.49 -19.75 5.19
C VAL A 647 49.38 -18.68 5.06
N GLY A 648 49.28 -17.63 5.88
CA GLY A 648 50.10 -16.40 5.89
C GLY A 648 49.45 -15.35 4.94
N GLY A 649 49.14 -14.10 5.30
CA GLY A 649 49.41 -13.28 6.47
C GLY A 649 48.64 -11.95 6.38
N ALA A 650 48.63 -11.24 7.50
CA ALA A 650 48.03 -9.92 7.70
C ALA A 650 48.82 -8.78 7.05
N VAL A 651 48.17 -7.65 6.72
CA VAL A 651 48.68 -6.29 7.01
C VAL A 651 47.50 -5.33 7.22
N LEU A 652 47.52 -4.65 8.37
CA LEU A 652 46.69 -3.54 8.80
C LEU A 652 47.68 -2.36 8.96
N ILE A 653 47.50 -1.22 8.29
CA ILE A 653 48.23 0.02 8.63
C ILE A 653 47.30 1.24 8.61
N VAL A 654 47.18 1.82 9.81
CA VAL A 654 46.70 3.16 10.15
C VAL A 654 47.82 4.17 9.87
N PHE A 655 47.50 5.38 9.41
CA PHE A 655 48.37 6.54 9.65
C PHE A 655 47.57 7.75 10.13
N THR A 656 47.88 8.15 11.36
CA THR A 656 47.56 9.44 11.97
C THR A 656 48.76 10.38 11.86
N ARG A 657 48.45 11.67 11.63
CA ARG A 657 49.15 12.93 11.98
C ARG A 657 50.67 12.95 12.19
N ARG A 658 51.31 13.94 11.53
CA ARG A 658 52.41 14.72 12.11
C ARG A 658 52.25 16.22 11.85
N ARG A 659 52.04 16.99 12.93
CA ARG A 659 52.46 18.40 13.05
C ARG A 659 53.98 18.43 13.24
N ARG A 660 54.66 19.38 12.60
CA ARG A 660 55.98 19.87 13.02
C ARG A 660 55.89 21.38 13.18
N THR A 661 56.31 21.86 14.33
CA THR A 661 56.54 23.26 14.67
C THR A 661 58.03 23.55 14.76
N ARG A 662 58.38 24.77 14.30
CA ARG A 662 59.43 25.72 14.74
C ARG A 662 60.77 25.89 13.99
N ARG A 663 61.07 27.20 13.85
CA ARG A 663 62.30 27.98 13.57
C ARG A 663 62.66 28.06 12.08
N GLU A 664 62.82 29.24 11.47
CA GLU A 664 63.32 30.54 11.96
C GLU A 664 62.29 31.69 11.98
#